data_AF-A0A9J7KFR9-F1
#
_entry.id   AF-A0A9J7KFR9-F1
#
_cell.length_a   1.000
_cell.length_b   1.000
_cell.length_c   1.000
_cell.angle_alpha   90.00
_cell.angle_beta   90.00
_cell.angle_gamma   90.00
#
_symmetry.space_group_name_H-M   'P 1'
#
loop_
_entity.id
_entity.type
_entity.pdbx_description
1 polymer ?
#
loop_
_entity_poly.entity_id
_entity_poly.type
_entity_poly.pdbx_seq_one_letter_code
_entity_poly.pdbx_strand_id
1 'polypeptide(L)'
;MPWMTTTLSPVTATLPQVTTTLPQVTTTPPQVTTTPQVTTTLPRGTNTPQVTTALPQVTTAPQCSQLAPPANGAMTGSNSYGDVVTFSCNQGYKLVGASTRTCQSGGTWSGRSPTCSAVQCPTLKPSVNVIMRGTKSYKELTYFSCNRGYKLVGAESIRCQADGTWSDRVPTCQAVRCTKLQPPANGAMTGSNSYKDVVTFTCNPGYKLVGTSTRTCQSDGTWSGGSPTCTAVQCPPLVPPANGYMTGSTEYRGSMRFTCGHGYSVVGAETIRCLAGGSWGGSVPTCKATCRNGYQLLAQTCIRVGLEEKDYEDAQAACKREGATLAMPKTEELDVAVRNLIIDKYGKDSMYWIGLKESGFWRWEDGSSLQDSHYKGWSPGEPDSDIKAWFSHSDCVHYWTGYNGGETKVEIASNDSQKVPNTSNPNVGRDDISNLRQQPADTGTDDSVPKTKDSNITGLIDNSMYVPGAIRQATLSMVSSTLPQMTTTLNWMTTTLPRVTSTPAQGTTTLSLLTTTMPQMTTTPRKTTPAPQCLKMPPPANGAMTGSNSYGDVVTFICNPGYKLVGTSTRTCQSDGTWSAKLPTCKATCRAGYQLIAQTCIRVVLDKKNYEDAQMACRRGGSTLAMPKTEELDVALRNLIVDKFGKNSEYWIGLKDCGYWQWEDGSMLQDNHYKGWNPGEPSGIHAWLRSLDCVQYWSGPTGTPMWDDTGCGNNLRYICQDS
;
A
#
# COMPACT_ATOMS: atom_id res chain seq x y z
N MET A 1 41.22 8.03 -19.93
CA MET A 1 42.34 7.12 -20.24
C MET A 1 42.57 6.21 -19.04
N PRO A 2 43.06 4.95 -19.18
CA PRO A 2 43.53 4.21 -20.36
C PRO A 2 42.50 3.13 -20.82
N TRP A 3 42.27 2.75 -22.09
CA TRP A 3 43.08 2.31 -23.25
C TRP A 3 43.41 0.81 -23.26
N MET A 4 42.65 0.04 -24.04
CA MET A 4 43.19 -1.00 -24.94
C MET A 4 42.34 -1.04 -26.23
N THR A 5 43.04 -1.02 -27.35
CA THR A 5 42.60 -0.94 -28.74
C THR A 5 42.81 -2.28 -29.44
N THR A 6 41.81 -2.78 -30.18
CA THR A 6 42.05 -3.77 -31.24
C THR A 6 41.02 -3.63 -32.37
N THR A 7 41.48 -3.03 -33.47
CA THR A 7 41.18 -3.31 -34.90
C THR A 7 39.77 -3.78 -35.30
N LEU A 8 39.03 -2.89 -35.97
CA LEU A 8 37.93 -3.25 -36.87
C LEU A 8 38.48 -3.47 -38.29
N SER A 9 38.28 -4.68 -38.82
CA SER A 9 38.40 -5.01 -40.25
C SER A 9 37.03 -4.84 -40.94
N PRO A 10 36.97 -4.37 -42.20
CA PRO A 10 35.72 -4.23 -42.93
C PRO A 10 35.30 -5.57 -43.54
N VAL A 11 34.05 -5.99 -43.30
CA VAL A 11 33.42 -7.06 -44.09
C VAL A 11 32.45 -6.41 -45.06
N THR A 12 32.91 -6.26 -46.29
CA THR A 12 32.12 -5.99 -47.49
C THR A 12 31.20 -7.18 -47.78
N ALA A 13 29.89 -6.96 -47.72
CA ALA A 13 28.90 -7.88 -48.29
C ALA A 13 28.48 -7.36 -49.67
N THR A 14 28.85 -8.11 -50.69
CA THR A 14 28.49 -7.94 -52.10
C THR A 14 26.99 -8.09 -52.32
N LEU A 15 26.34 -7.03 -52.80
CA LEU A 15 25.02 -7.04 -53.44
C LEU A 15 25.18 -7.36 -54.94
N PRO A 16 24.36 -8.23 -55.53
CA PRO A 16 24.29 -8.37 -56.99
C PRO A 16 23.56 -7.17 -57.59
N GLN A 17 24.25 -6.44 -58.47
CA GLN A 17 23.68 -5.40 -59.32
C GLN A 17 22.89 -6.07 -60.46
N VAL A 18 21.60 -5.75 -60.57
CA VAL A 18 20.82 -6.00 -61.79
C VAL A 18 20.61 -4.65 -62.47
N THR A 19 21.34 -4.46 -63.56
CA THR A 19 21.20 -3.36 -64.51
C THR A 19 19.88 -3.50 -65.27
N THR A 20 18.96 -2.55 -65.10
CA THR A 20 17.81 -2.35 -65.96
C THR A 20 18.11 -1.27 -67.00
N THR A 21 18.63 -1.68 -68.15
CA THR A 21 18.63 -0.85 -69.35
C THR A 21 17.21 -0.79 -69.92
N LEU A 22 16.58 0.38 -69.88
CA LEU A 22 15.42 0.70 -70.72
C LEU A 22 15.89 0.93 -72.16
N PRO A 23 15.21 0.39 -73.18
CA PRO A 23 15.15 1.02 -74.48
C PRO A 23 13.88 1.90 -74.56
N GLN A 24 14.09 3.15 -74.97
CA GLN A 24 13.02 4.06 -75.33
C GLN A 24 12.36 3.61 -76.64
N VAL A 25 11.04 3.75 -76.71
CA VAL A 25 10.26 3.65 -77.96
C VAL A 25 9.71 5.04 -78.27
N THR A 26 10.14 5.60 -79.39
CA THR A 26 9.52 6.76 -80.03
C THR A 26 9.18 6.44 -81.49
N THR A 27 7.88 6.58 -81.79
CA THR A 27 7.24 7.20 -82.97
C THR A 27 7.61 6.80 -84.43
N THR A 28 6.54 6.35 -85.12
CA THR A 28 6.10 6.59 -86.53
C THR A 28 6.61 5.70 -87.71
N PRO A 29 5.74 5.45 -88.74
CA PRO A 29 5.89 4.45 -89.83
C PRO A 29 6.46 5.09 -91.14
N PRO A 30 6.86 4.38 -92.25
CA PRO A 30 5.91 3.74 -93.20
C PRO A 30 6.43 2.64 -94.19
N GLN A 31 5.48 2.09 -94.96
CA GLN A 31 5.48 1.64 -96.38
C GLN A 31 6.51 0.63 -96.94
N VAL A 32 5.99 -0.45 -97.55
CA VAL A 32 6.67 -1.17 -98.65
C VAL A 32 5.66 -1.53 -99.75
N THR A 33 5.92 -0.94 -100.93
CA THR A 33 5.47 -1.31 -102.27
C THR A 33 6.20 -2.55 -102.78
N THR A 34 5.53 -3.43 -103.55
CA THR A 34 5.81 -3.79 -104.96
C THR A 34 5.21 -5.15 -105.33
N THR A 35 4.55 -5.20 -106.48
CA THR A 35 4.08 -6.36 -107.25
C THR A 35 5.23 -7.22 -107.80
N PRO A 36 4.97 -8.51 -108.10
CA PRO A 36 5.55 -9.08 -109.32
C PRO A 36 4.52 -9.80 -110.20
N GLN A 37 4.88 -9.84 -111.48
CA GLN A 37 4.08 -10.23 -112.62
C GLN A 37 4.00 -11.75 -112.85
N VAL A 38 2.94 -12.12 -113.54
CA VAL A 38 2.66 -13.43 -114.14
C VAL A 38 3.56 -13.66 -115.35
N THR A 39 4.14 -14.85 -115.48
CA THR A 39 4.75 -15.33 -116.72
C THR A 39 4.17 -16.69 -117.09
N THR A 40 3.78 -16.80 -118.36
CA THR A 40 3.13 -17.92 -119.06
C THR A 40 4.13 -18.96 -119.55
N THR A 41 3.83 -20.27 -119.42
CA THR A 41 4.21 -21.33 -120.40
C THR A 41 3.38 -22.61 -120.19
N LEU A 42 2.73 -23.11 -121.26
CA LEU A 42 2.10 -24.44 -121.38
C LEU A 42 3.15 -25.56 -121.58
N PRO A 43 2.79 -26.83 -121.31
CA PRO A 43 2.78 -27.79 -122.42
C PRO A 43 1.54 -28.70 -122.52
N ARG A 44 1.40 -29.24 -123.73
CA ARG A 44 0.33 -30.00 -124.39
C ARG A 44 0.42 -31.51 -124.08
N GLY A 45 -0.74 -32.19 -124.02
CA GLY A 45 -0.87 -33.66 -124.10
C GLY A 45 -2.29 -34.14 -123.75
N THR A 46 -3.24 -34.08 -124.68
CA THR A 46 -3.81 -35.22 -125.45
C THR A 46 -4.53 -36.29 -124.60
N ASN A 47 -5.87 -36.23 -124.58
CA ASN A 47 -6.79 -37.33 -124.94
C ASN A 47 -8.27 -36.89 -124.78
N THR A 48 -8.98 -36.77 -125.91
CA THR A 48 -10.44 -36.90 -126.01
C THR A 48 -10.83 -38.39 -125.84
N PRO A 49 -12.04 -38.78 -125.36
CA PRO A 49 -13.29 -38.26 -125.92
C PRO A 49 -14.56 -38.25 -125.02
N GLN A 50 -15.63 -37.76 -125.66
CA GLN A 50 -17.07 -38.03 -125.46
C GLN A 50 -17.89 -37.18 -124.47
N VAL A 51 -18.51 -36.17 -125.09
CA VAL A 51 -19.91 -35.71 -124.99
C VAL A 51 -20.81 -36.56 -124.08
N THR A 52 -21.30 -35.93 -123.01
CA THR A 52 -22.68 -36.09 -122.55
C THR A 52 -23.28 -34.71 -122.29
N THR A 53 -24.34 -34.41 -123.04
CA THR A 53 -25.24 -33.28 -122.88
C THR A 53 -26.07 -33.48 -121.62
N ALA A 54 -25.74 -32.74 -120.56
CA ALA A 54 -26.67 -32.41 -119.48
C ALA A 54 -26.31 -31.01 -118.97
N LEU A 55 -27.21 -30.05 -119.18
CA LEU A 55 -27.24 -28.82 -118.40
C LEU A 55 -27.37 -29.23 -116.92
N PRO A 56 -26.45 -28.89 -116.02
CA PRO A 56 -26.74 -29.02 -114.61
C PRO A 56 -27.79 -27.97 -114.28
N GLN A 57 -28.97 -28.42 -113.89
CA GLN A 57 -29.92 -27.58 -113.17
C GLN A 57 -29.17 -26.94 -112.00
N VAL A 58 -29.24 -25.62 -111.90
CA VAL A 58 -28.76 -24.89 -110.73
C VAL A 58 -29.67 -25.27 -109.57
N THR A 59 -29.34 -26.37 -108.90
CA THR A 59 -29.85 -26.64 -107.56
C THR A 59 -29.29 -25.55 -106.67
N THR A 60 -30.16 -24.70 -106.12
CA THR A 60 -29.78 -23.71 -105.10
C THR A 60 -28.99 -24.44 -104.03
N ALA A 61 -27.73 -24.04 -103.83
CA ALA A 61 -26.83 -24.71 -102.92
C ALA A 61 -27.46 -24.80 -101.51
N PRO A 62 -27.35 -25.94 -100.80
CA PRO A 62 -28.03 -26.12 -99.51
C PRO A 62 -27.57 -25.06 -98.50
N GLN A 63 -28.51 -24.28 -97.95
CA GLN A 63 -28.20 -23.26 -96.94
C GLN A 63 -28.33 -23.84 -95.53
N CYS A 64 -27.40 -23.49 -94.65
CA CYS A 64 -27.48 -23.84 -93.24
C CYS A 64 -28.39 -22.87 -92.46
N SER A 65 -28.87 -23.29 -91.30
CA SER A 65 -29.68 -22.45 -90.40
C SER A 65 -28.91 -21.19 -89.96
N GLN A 66 -29.60 -20.07 -89.80
CA GLN A 66 -28.96 -18.82 -89.37
C GLN A 66 -28.45 -18.93 -87.93
N LEU A 67 -27.16 -18.66 -87.71
CA LEU A 67 -26.55 -18.62 -86.39
C LEU A 67 -26.66 -17.22 -85.78
N ALA A 68 -26.64 -17.16 -84.44
CA ALA A 68 -26.53 -15.92 -83.69
C ALA A 68 -25.10 -15.74 -83.16
N PRO A 69 -24.62 -14.49 -83.00
CA PRO A 69 -23.35 -14.24 -82.33
C PRO A 69 -23.41 -14.72 -80.88
N PRO A 70 -22.31 -15.26 -80.33
CA PRO A 70 -22.25 -15.64 -78.92
C PRO A 70 -22.38 -14.40 -78.02
N ALA A 71 -22.93 -14.58 -76.81
CA ALA A 71 -22.99 -13.49 -75.83
C ALA A 71 -21.59 -12.93 -75.54
N ASN A 72 -21.44 -11.60 -75.57
CA ASN A 72 -20.15 -10.90 -75.52
C ASN A 72 -19.19 -11.24 -76.69
N GLY A 73 -19.74 -11.53 -77.87
CA GLY A 73 -18.97 -11.70 -79.09
C GLY A 73 -19.72 -11.27 -80.34
N ALA A 74 -19.06 -11.42 -81.48
CA ALA A 74 -19.56 -11.10 -82.80
C ALA A 74 -19.31 -12.26 -83.76
N MET A 75 -20.09 -12.33 -84.84
CA MET A 75 -19.91 -13.31 -85.91
C MET A 75 -19.91 -12.62 -87.28
N THR A 76 -19.16 -13.18 -88.21
CA THR A 76 -19.07 -12.71 -89.61
C THR A 76 -19.09 -13.89 -90.57
N GLY A 77 -19.74 -13.72 -91.73
CA GLY A 77 -19.92 -14.77 -92.73
C GLY A 77 -21.39 -15.00 -93.09
N SER A 78 -21.64 -15.66 -94.22
CA SER A 78 -22.95 -16.05 -94.72
C SER A 78 -23.26 -17.52 -94.41
N ASN A 79 -24.45 -18.01 -94.80
CA ASN A 79 -24.96 -19.34 -94.47
C ASN A 79 -25.12 -20.27 -95.69
N SER A 80 -24.43 -20.00 -96.80
CA SER A 80 -24.49 -20.84 -98.00
C SER A 80 -23.56 -22.05 -97.88
N TYR A 81 -23.86 -23.13 -98.61
CA TYR A 81 -23.01 -24.33 -98.66
C TYR A 81 -21.55 -23.96 -98.98
N GLY A 82 -20.63 -24.43 -98.14
CA GLY A 82 -19.20 -24.12 -98.25
C GLY A 82 -18.75 -22.84 -97.53
N ASP A 83 -19.68 -21.97 -97.11
CA ASP A 83 -19.34 -20.75 -96.37
C ASP A 83 -18.79 -21.07 -94.97
N VAL A 84 -17.89 -20.20 -94.52
CA VAL A 84 -17.27 -20.27 -93.19
C VAL A 84 -17.70 -19.07 -92.37
N VAL A 85 -18.40 -19.32 -91.27
CA VAL A 85 -18.70 -18.29 -90.27
C VAL A 85 -17.56 -18.24 -89.27
N THR A 86 -17.03 -17.04 -89.04
CA THR A 86 -15.97 -16.76 -88.07
C THR A 86 -16.53 -16.05 -86.85
N PHE A 87 -16.18 -16.54 -85.67
CA PHE A 87 -16.58 -16.01 -84.37
C PHE A 87 -15.43 -15.26 -83.71
N SER A 88 -15.75 -14.12 -83.09
CA SER A 88 -14.83 -13.30 -82.31
C SER A 88 -15.48 -12.90 -80.99
N CYS A 89 -14.67 -12.58 -79.98
CA CYS A 89 -15.16 -12.12 -78.68
C CYS A 89 -14.85 -10.64 -78.47
N ASN A 90 -15.72 -9.97 -77.71
CA ASN A 90 -15.52 -8.59 -77.28
C ASN A 90 -14.30 -8.49 -76.35
N GLN A 91 -13.72 -7.30 -76.23
CA GLN A 91 -12.56 -7.06 -75.37
C GLN A 91 -12.82 -7.53 -73.92
N GLY A 92 -11.88 -8.33 -73.39
CA GLY A 92 -11.98 -8.94 -72.05
C GLY A 92 -12.73 -10.27 -72.00
N TYR A 93 -13.06 -10.86 -73.16
CA TYR A 93 -13.61 -12.21 -73.29
C TYR A 93 -12.74 -13.06 -74.23
N LYS A 94 -12.56 -14.33 -73.86
CA LYS A 94 -11.79 -15.33 -74.63
C LYS A 94 -12.72 -16.37 -75.23
N LEU A 95 -12.52 -16.64 -76.52
CA LEU A 95 -13.29 -17.64 -77.26
C LEU A 95 -12.91 -19.05 -76.77
N VAL A 96 -13.92 -19.83 -76.42
CA VAL A 96 -13.82 -21.24 -76.01
C VAL A 96 -14.58 -22.07 -77.03
N GLY A 97 -13.84 -22.87 -77.80
CA GLY A 97 -14.35 -23.66 -78.93
C GLY A 97 -13.68 -23.28 -80.25
N ALA A 98 -14.17 -23.83 -81.36
CA ALA A 98 -13.66 -23.52 -82.70
C ALA A 98 -14.02 -22.07 -83.09
N SER A 99 -13.05 -21.33 -83.62
CA SER A 99 -13.26 -19.95 -84.11
C SER A 99 -14.05 -19.88 -85.41
N THR A 100 -14.24 -21.01 -86.07
CA THR A 100 -14.96 -21.10 -87.33
C THR A 100 -15.93 -22.27 -87.34
N ARG A 101 -17.00 -22.13 -88.11
CA ARG A 101 -17.90 -23.24 -88.49
C ARG A 101 -18.18 -23.17 -89.98
N THR A 102 -18.17 -24.32 -90.64
CA THR A 102 -18.41 -24.43 -92.08
C THR A 102 -19.80 -25.02 -92.33
N CYS A 103 -20.52 -24.46 -93.29
CA CYS A 103 -21.80 -25.01 -93.73
C CYS A 103 -21.58 -26.24 -94.62
N GLN A 104 -22.02 -27.42 -94.14
CA GLN A 104 -21.75 -28.71 -94.77
C GLN A 104 -22.85 -29.10 -95.77
N SER A 105 -22.58 -30.10 -96.62
CA SER A 105 -23.46 -30.50 -97.73
C SER A 105 -24.83 -31.03 -97.28
N GLY A 106 -24.95 -31.46 -96.02
CA GLY A 106 -26.21 -31.85 -95.39
C GLY A 106 -27.05 -30.71 -94.81
N GLY A 107 -26.70 -29.44 -95.05
CA GLY A 107 -27.42 -28.28 -94.49
C GLY A 107 -27.19 -28.05 -93.00
N THR A 108 -26.14 -28.63 -92.42
CA THR A 108 -25.77 -28.50 -91.01
C THR A 108 -24.40 -27.84 -90.84
N TRP A 109 -24.23 -27.15 -89.70
CA TRP A 109 -22.96 -26.51 -89.35
C TRP A 109 -22.00 -27.48 -88.68
N SER A 110 -20.71 -27.41 -89.05
CA SER A 110 -19.66 -28.20 -88.41
C SER A 110 -19.51 -27.90 -86.92
N GLY A 111 -19.36 -28.93 -86.09
CA GLY A 111 -19.04 -28.78 -84.65
C GLY A 111 -20.14 -28.09 -83.81
N ARG A 112 -19.77 -27.60 -82.62
CA ARG A 112 -20.65 -26.87 -81.69
C ARG A 112 -20.38 -25.36 -81.76
N SER A 113 -21.37 -24.54 -81.42
CA SER A 113 -21.19 -23.09 -81.30
C SER A 113 -20.14 -22.76 -80.23
N PRO A 114 -19.16 -21.88 -80.50
CA PRO A 114 -18.21 -21.44 -79.50
C PRO A 114 -18.88 -20.50 -78.49
N THR A 115 -18.24 -20.31 -77.34
CA THR A 115 -18.70 -19.40 -76.29
C THR A 115 -17.62 -18.38 -75.95
N CYS A 116 -18.03 -17.15 -75.61
CA CYS A 116 -17.11 -16.12 -75.12
C CYS A 116 -17.12 -16.11 -73.60
N SER A 117 -16.05 -16.66 -73.01
CA SER A 117 -15.86 -16.70 -71.56
C SER A 117 -15.12 -15.46 -71.07
N ALA A 118 -15.52 -14.89 -69.92
CA ALA A 118 -14.83 -13.74 -69.34
C ALA A 118 -13.38 -14.09 -69.02
N VAL A 119 -12.44 -13.20 -69.36
CA VAL A 119 -11.03 -13.33 -68.97
C VAL A 119 -10.93 -13.46 -67.45
N GLN A 120 -10.06 -14.36 -67.00
CA GLN A 120 -9.84 -14.65 -65.59
C GLN A 120 -8.48 -14.11 -65.16
N CYS A 121 -8.46 -13.24 -64.16
CA CYS A 121 -7.22 -12.71 -63.60
C CYS A 121 -6.49 -13.74 -62.71
N PRO A 122 -5.17 -13.56 -62.45
CA PRO A 122 -4.41 -14.44 -61.57
C PRO A 122 -5.04 -14.58 -60.19
N THR A 123 -5.02 -15.80 -59.63
CA THR A 123 -5.48 -16.03 -58.26
C THR A 123 -4.57 -15.30 -57.27
N LEU A 124 -5.16 -14.43 -56.45
CA LEU A 124 -4.43 -13.65 -55.46
C LEU A 124 -4.14 -14.47 -54.20
N LYS A 125 -2.98 -14.22 -53.59
CA LYS A 125 -2.60 -14.77 -52.28
C LYS A 125 -2.43 -13.61 -51.28
N PRO A 126 -3.51 -13.21 -50.58
CA PRO A 126 -3.43 -12.11 -49.63
C PRO A 126 -2.51 -12.43 -48.45
N SER A 127 -1.84 -11.40 -47.91
CA SER A 127 -0.99 -11.53 -46.72
C SER A 127 -1.83 -11.80 -45.46
N VAL A 128 -1.16 -12.14 -44.36
CA VAL A 128 -1.82 -12.31 -43.05
C VAL A 128 -2.68 -11.09 -42.68
N ASN A 129 -3.81 -11.34 -42.03
CA ASN A 129 -4.80 -10.34 -41.58
C ASN A 129 -5.58 -9.60 -42.67
N VAL A 130 -5.34 -9.88 -43.96
CA VAL A 130 -6.17 -9.40 -45.07
C VAL A 130 -7.33 -10.36 -45.29
N ILE A 131 -8.54 -9.82 -45.26
CA ILE A 131 -9.79 -10.51 -45.63
C ILE A 131 -10.11 -10.11 -47.06
N MET A 132 -10.29 -11.10 -47.94
CA MET A 132 -10.57 -10.90 -49.37
C MET A 132 -11.94 -11.48 -49.73
N ARG A 133 -12.76 -10.73 -50.48
CA ARG A 133 -14.07 -11.17 -50.96
C ARG A 133 -14.29 -10.70 -52.41
N GLY A 134 -14.67 -11.61 -53.30
CA GLY A 134 -14.96 -11.28 -54.69
C GLY A 134 -14.58 -12.41 -55.64
N THR A 135 -14.64 -12.11 -56.94
CA THR A 135 -14.27 -13.06 -58.01
C THR A 135 -13.16 -12.48 -58.88
N LYS A 136 -12.58 -13.32 -59.73
CA LYS A 136 -11.46 -12.97 -60.62
C LYS A 136 -11.87 -12.80 -62.10
N SER A 137 -13.16 -12.64 -62.36
CA SER A 137 -13.69 -12.49 -63.72
C SER A 137 -13.59 -11.04 -64.20
N TYR A 138 -13.37 -10.83 -65.50
CA TYR A 138 -13.34 -9.51 -66.12
C TYR A 138 -14.52 -8.62 -65.70
N LYS A 139 -14.23 -7.36 -65.37
CA LYS A 139 -15.12 -6.32 -64.81
C LYS A 139 -15.54 -6.51 -63.35
N GLU A 140 -15.38 -7.69 -62.75
CA GLU A 140 -15.70 -7.93 -61.35
C GLU A 140 -14.70 -7.25 -60.41
N LEU A 141 -15.20 -6.84 -59.23
CA LEU A 141 -14.41 -6.26 -58.16
C LEU A 141 -14.12 -7.30 -57.08
N THR A 142 -12.89 -7.28 -56.58
CA THR A 142 -12.49 -7.97 -55.36
C THR A 142 -12.21 -6.93 -54.28
N TYR A 143 -12.94 -7.04 -53.16
CA TYR A 143 -12.86 -6.14 -52.01
C TYR A 143 -11.93 -6.70 -50.93
N PHE A 144 -11.22 -5.79 -50.25
CA PHE A 144 -10.32 -6.10 -49.17
C PHE A 144 -10.73 -5.38 -47.89
N SER A 145 -10.62 -6.10 -46.78
CA SER A 145 -10.72 -5.53 -45.44
C SER A 145 -9.69 -6.18 -44.52
N CYS A 146 -9.55 -5.67 -43.30
CA CYS A 146 -8.59 -6.20 -42.33
C CYS A 146 -9.29 -6.87 -41.16
N ASN A 147 -8.62 -7.87 -40.57
CA ASN A 147 -8.98 -8.38 -39.25
C ASN A 147 -8.99 -7.24 -38.21
N ARG A 148 -9.80 -7.41 -37.15
CA ARG A 148 -9.89 -6.43 -36.05
C ARG A 148 -8.50 -6.11 -35.48
N GLY A 149 -8.22 -4.81 -35.28
CA GLY A 149 -6.93 -4.31 -34.80
C GLY A 149 -5.86 -4.11 -35.88
N TYR A 150 -6.24 -4.19 -37.14
CA TYR A 150 -5.39 -3.87 -38.29
C TYR A 150 -6.07 -2.83 -39.19
N LYS A 151 -5.28 -1.98 -39.83
CA LYS A 151 -5.72 -0.93 -40.76
C LYS A 151 -5.25 -1.27 -42.17
N LEU A 152 -6.16 -1.12 -43.14
CA LEU A 152 -5.86 -1.36 -44.55
C LEU A 152 -4.94 -0.26 -45.09
N VAL A 153 -3.88 -0.67 -45.79
CA VAL A 153 -2.93 0.21 -46.49
C VAL A 153 -2.85 -0.24 -47.94
N GLY A 154 -3.46 0.54 -48.82
CA GLY A 154 -3.60 0.27 -50.26
C GLY A 154 -5.04 0.43 -50.73
N ALA A 155 -5.35 -0.12 -51.90
CA ALA A 155 -6.69 -0.08 -52.49
C ALA A 155 -7.69 -0.93 -51.71
N GLU A 156 -8.88 -0.39 -51.44
CA GLU A 156 -10.00 -1.10 -50.78
C GLU A 156 -10.65 -2.13 -51.72
N SER A 157 -10.50 -1.96 -53.03
CA SER A 157 -10.95 -2.91 -54.03
C SER A 157 -10.07 -2.85 -55.27
N ILE A 158 -9.97 -3.97 -55.99
CA ILE A 158 -9.30 -4.06 -57.28
C ILE A 158 -10.18 -4.76 -58.30
N ARG A 159 -10.01 -4.40 -59.57
CA ARG A 159 -10.84 -4.87 -60.69
C ARG A 159 -10.03 -5.76 -61.64
N CYS A 160 -10.63 -6.85 -62.12
CA CYS A 160 -10.03 -7.65 -63.17
C CYS A 160 -10.19 -6.97 -64.54
N GLN A 161 -9.07 -6.68 -65.18
CA GLN A 161 -9.00 -5.94 -66.44
C GLN A 161 -9.06 -6.86 -67.67
N ALA A 162 -9.27 -6.25 -68.84
CA ALA A 162 -9.48 -6.99 -70.08
C ALA A 162 -8.23 -7.75 -70.58
N ASP A 163 -7.05 -7.29 -70.17
CA ASP A 163 -5.74 -7.91 -70.46
C ASP A 163 -5.42 -9.08 -69.50
N GLY A 164 -6.32 -9.39 -68.57
CA GLY A 164 -6.12 -10.42 -67.56
C GLY A 164 -5.26 -9.99 -66.38
N THR A 165 -5.00 -8.69 -66.20
CA THR A 165 -4.30 -8.16 -65.03
C THR A 165 -5.26 -7.53 -64.02
N TRP A 166 -4.79 -7.38 -62.77
CA TRP A 166 -5.54 -6.66 -61.75
C TRP A 166 -5.23 -5.17 -61.81
N SER A 167 -6.24 -4.33 -61.54
CA SER A 167 -6.09 -2.88 -61.62
C SER A 167 -5.12 -2.25 -60.62
N ASP A 168 -4.80 -2.97 -59.55
CA ASP A 168 -3.83 -2.55 -58.55
C ASP A 168 -3.22 -3.79 -57.87
N ARG A 169 -2.19 -3.57 -57.06
CA ARG A 169 -1.59 -4.59 -56.20
C ARG A 169 -2.49 -4.89 -55.00
N VAL A 170 -2.34 -6.09 -54.44
CA VAL A 170 -3.05 -6.50 -53.22
C VAL A 170 -2.63 -5.58 -52.05
N PRO A 171 -3.58 -5.01 -51.29
CA PRO A 171 -3.28 -4.16 -50.15
C PRO A 171 -2.70 -4.95 -48.97
N THR A 172 -2.13 -4.24 -48.00
CA THR A 172 -1.58 -4.83 -46.77
C THR A 172 -2.37 -4.39 -45.55
N CYS A 173 -2.43 -5.22 -44.52
CA CYS A 173 -3.05 -4.89 -43.24
C CYS A 173 -1.95 -4.64 -42.20
N GLN A 174 -1.79 -3.37 -41.79
CA GLN A 174 -0.80 -2.99 -40.77
C GLN A 174 -1.46 -2.95 -39.40
N ALA A 175 -0.76 -3.42 -38.37
CA ALA A 175 -1.27 -3.38 -37.00
C ALA A 175 -1.57 -1.93 -36.58
N VAL A 176 -2.72 -1.73 -35.92
CA VAL A 176 -3.05 -0.44 -35.30
C VAL A 176 -1.98 -0.14 -34.25
N ARG A 177 -1.57 1.14 -34.17
CA ARG A 177 -0.57 1.61 -33.21
C ARG A 177 -1.22 2.46 -32.14
N CYS A 178 -0.95 2.13 -30.88
CA CYS A 178 -1.34 2.94 -29.73
C CYS A 178 -0.35 4.09 -29.50
N THR A 179 -0.76 5.09 -28.73
CA THR A 179 0.14 6.20 -28.34
C THR A 179 1.37 5.68 -27.62
N LYS A 180 2.56 6.21 -27.92
CA LYS A 180 3.79 5.78 -27.26
C LYS A 180 3.78 6.25 -25.80
N LEU A 181 3.75 5.30 -24.85
CA LEU A 181 3.78 5.60 -23.43
C LEU A 181 5.18 6.02 -22.97
N GLN A 182 5.23 6.69 -21.82
CA GLN A 182 6.46 7.09 -21.14
C GLN A 182 6.59 6.32 -19.82
N PRO A 183 7.83 6.06 -19.34
CA PRO A 183 8.04 5.44 -18.05
C PRO A 183 7.49 6.35 -16.93
N PRO A 184 6.93 5.78 -15.85
CA PRO A 184 6.54 6.56 -14.68
C PRO A 184 7.79 7.14 -13.99
N ALA A 185 7.61 8.25 -13.28
CA ALA A 185 8.67 8.81 -12.44
C ALA A 185 9.15 7.76 -11.43
N ASN A 186 10.47 7.62 -11.27
CA ASN A 186 11.09 6.59 -10.44
C ASN A 186 10.75 5.15 -10.85
N GLY A 187 10.48 4.93 -12.14
CA GLY A 187 10.31 3.60 -12.69
C GLY A 187 10.84 3.49 -14.12
N ALA A 188 10.64 2.32 -14.68
CA ALA A 188 10.99 1.98 -16.05
C ALA A 188 9.80 1.30 -16.74
N MET A 189 9.87 1.23 -18.06
CA MET A 189 8.90 0.51 -18.87
C MET A 189 9.62 -0.30 -19.96
N THR A 190 9.03 -1.43 -20.34
CA THR A 190 9.47 -2.26 -21.46
C THR A 190 8.28 -2.64 -22.33
N GLY A 191 8.47 -2.68 -23.64
CA GLY A 191 7.42 -3.04 -24.61
C GLY A 191 7.35 -2.10 -25.81
N SER A 192 6.57 -2.52 -26.81
CA SER A 192 6.28 -1.77 -28.04
C SER A 192 4.82 -1.26 -28.00
N ASN A 193 4.30 -0.67 -29.08
CA ASN A 193 3.00 -0.01 -29.14
C ASN A 193 2.08 -0.47 -30.29
N SER A 194 2.28 -1.68 -30.83
CA SER A 194 1.42 -2.26 -31.87
C SER A 194 0.27 -3.06 -31.25
N TYR A 195 -0.81 -3.27 -31.99
CA TYR A 195 -1.96 -4.05 -31.53
C TYR A 195 -1.55 -5.40 -30.90
N LYS A 196 -2.08 -5.67 -29.70
CA LYS A 196 -1.73 -6.81 -28.81
C LYS A 196 -0.36 -6.73 -28.12
N ASP A 197 0.48 -5.75 -28.40
CA ASP A 197 1.70 -5.53 -27.61
C ASP A 197 1.33 -5.23 -26.16
N VAL A 198 2.12 -5.75 -25.24
CA VAL A 198 2.01 -5.52 -23.79
C VAL A 198 3.20 -4.70 -23.36
N VAL A 199 2.93 -3.58 -22.68
CA VAL A 199 3.92 -2.78 -21.97
C VAL A 199 3.91 -3.19 -20.51
N THR A 200 5.08 -3.46 -19.96
CA THR A 200 5.30 -3.77 -18.54
C THR A 200 6.00 -2.61 -17.85
N PHE A 201 5.52 -2.26 -16.67
CA PHE A 201 6.06 -1.20 -15.82
C PHE A 201 6.74 -1.79 -14.60
N THR A 202 7.88 -1.22 -14.25
CA THR A 202 8.65 -1.57 -13.05
C THR A 202 9.03 -0.30 -12.30
N CYS A 203 9.23 -0.40 -10.98
CA CYS A 203 9.70 0.73 -10.18
C CYS A 203 11.16 0.55 -9.81
N ASN A 204 11.87 1.66 -9.67
CA ASN A 204 13.25 1.67 -9.18
C ASN A 204 13.30 1.21 -7.72
N PRO A 205 14.45 0.70 -7.23
CA PRO A 205 14.60 0.32 -5.83
C PRO A 205 14.19 1.44 -4.87
N GLY A 206 13.41 1.10 -3.85
CA GLY A 206 12.85 2.06 -2.89
C GLY A 206 11.52 2.69 -3.30
N TYR A 207 10.96 2.26 -4.43
CA TYR A 207 9.62 2.66 -4.89
C TYR A 207 8.74 1.43 -5.11
N LYS A 208 7.45 1.59 -4.83
CA LYS A 208 6.42 0.55 -5.00
C LYS A 208 5.46 0.93 -6.12
N LEU A 209 5.12 -0.05 -6.96
CA LEU A 209 4.17 0.13 -8.05
C LEU A 209 2.74 0.18 -7.48
N VAL A 210 2.01 1.24 -7.80
CA VAL A 210 0.60 1.45 -7.49
C VAL A 210 -0.17 1.46 -8.80
N GLY A 211 -1.15 0.56 -8.93
CA GLY A 211 -1.91 0.33 -10.16
C GLY A 211 -1.51 -0.98 -10.85
N THR A 212 -1.88 -1.12 -12.12
CA THR A 212 -1.58 -2.31 -12.93
C THR A 212 -0.16 -2.26 -13.48
N SER A 213 0.61 -3.34 -13.33
CA SER A 213 1.98 -3.44 -13.83
C SER A 213 2.07 -3.62 -15.35
N THR A 214 0.96 -3.83 -16.04
CA THR A 214 0.93 -4.00 -17.50
C THR A 214 -0.22 -3.24 -18.15
N ARG A 215 -0.02 -2.89 -19.43
CA ARG A 215 -1.07 -2.34 -20.31
C ARG A 215 -0.94 -2.98 -21.69
N THR A 216 -2.05 -3.25 -22.34
CA THR A 216 -2.12 -3.92 -23.65
C THR A 216 -2.70 -2.98 -24.69
N CYS A 217 -2.09 -2.91 -25.87
CA CYS A 217 -2.58 -2.09 -26.98
C CYS A 217 -3.82 -2.74 -27.62
N GLN A 218 -4.94 -2.03 -27.61
CA GLN A 218 -6.24 -2.52 -28.03
C GLN A 218 -6.49 -2.25 -29.52
N SER A 219 -7.54 -2.88 -30.06
CA SER A 219 -7.86 -2.82 -31.50
C SER A 219 -8.29 -1.44 -31.98
N ASP A 220 -8.72 -0.57 -31.07
CA ASP A 220 -9.15 0.81 -31.32
C ASP A 220 -8.00 1.83 -31.24
N GLY A 221 -6.76 1.36 -30.98
CA GLY A 221 -5.59 2.24 -30.82
C GLY A 221 -5.45 2.83 -29.42
N THR A 222 -6.23 2.39 -28.43
CA THR A 222 -6.10 2.81 -27.03
C THR A 222 -5.37 1.75 -26.20
N TRP A 223 -4.78 2.17 -25.08
CA TRP A 223 -4.19 1.26 -24.10
C TRP A 223 -5.22 0.79 -23.09
N SER A 224 -5.15 -0.47 -22.67
CA SER A 224 -5.97 -0.98 -21.56
C SER A 224 -5.61 -0.29 -20.24
N GLY A 225 -6.61 -0.06 -19.38
CA GLY A 225 -6.43 0.44 -18.02
C GLY A 225 -5.78 1.83 -17.91
N GLY A 226 -5.43 2.22 -16.68
CA GLY A 226 -4.77 3.48 -16.36
C GLY A 226 -3.24 3.35 -16.30
N SER A 227 -2.55 4.50 -16.29
CA SER A 227 -1.09 4.54 -16.09
C SER A 227 -0.75 4.29 -14.61
N PRO A 228 0.17 3.35 -14.29
CA PRO A 228 0.59 3.12 -12.91
C PRO A 228 1.54 4.22 -12.42
N THR A 229 1.71 4.31 -11.10
CA THR A 229 2.62 5.26 -10.44
C THR A 229 3.59 4.53 -9.52
N CYS A 230 4.84 4.99 -9.44
CA CYS A 230 5.83 4.49 -8.49
C CYS A 230 5.91 5.44 -7.29
N THR A 231 5.44 4.99 -6.13
CA THR A 231 5.45 5.79 -4.90
C THR A 231 6.59 5.36 -3.99
N ALA A 232 7.20 6.32 -3.26
CA ALA A 232 8.28 6.02 -2.35
C ALA A 232 7.80 5.03 -1.26
N VAL A 233 8.62 4.04 -0.96
CA VAL A 233 8.37 3.12 0.16
C VAL A 233 8.42 3.91 1.48
N GLN A 234 7.53 3.58 2.39
CA GLN A 234 7.45 4.19 3.73
C GLN A 234 8.09 3.26 4.76
N CYS A 235 8.94 3.81 5.61
CA CYS A 235 9.47 3.10 6.77
C CYS A 235 8.48 3.13 7.95
N PRO A 236 8.57 2.17 8.90
CA PRO A 236 7.68 2.10 10.05
C PRO A 236 7.70 3.42 10.85
N PRO A 237 6.54 3.87 11.35
CA PRO A 237 6.49 5.01 12.28
C PRO A 237 7.39 4.76 13.49
N LEU A 238 8.05 5.82 13.95
CA LEU A 238 8.92 5.78 15.13
C LEU A 238 8.30 6.62 16.24
N VAL A 239 8.66 6.29 17.48
CA VAL A 239 8.30 7.06 18.68
C VAL A 239 9.53 7.85 19.12
N PRO A 240 9.38 9.13 19.53
CA PRO A 240 10.50 9.90 20.07
C PRO A 240 11.13 9.18 21.27
N PRO A 241 12.47 9.22 21.42
CA PRO A 241 13.11 8.68 22.61
C PRO A 241 12.69 9.47 23.85
N ALA A 242 12.65 8.82 25.01
CA ALA A 242 12.37 9.50 26.29
C ALA A 242 13.33 10.68 26.48
N ASN A 243 12.81 11.82 26.94
CA ASN A 243 13.56 13.09 27.06
C ASN A 243 14.17 13.60 25.73
N GLY A 244 13.60 13.20 24.60
CA GLY A 244 14.03 13.65 23.28
C GLY A 244 12.86 13.89 22.32
N TYR A 245 13.21 14.48 21.19
CA TYR A 245 12.32 14.83 20.09
C TYR A 245 12.91 14.33 18.78
N MET A 246 12.05 14.10 17.78
CA MET A 246 12.44 13.62 16.46
C MET A 246 11.83 14.50 15.37
N THR A 247 12.59 14.74 14.31
CA THR A 247 12.13 15.54 13.16
C THR A 247 12.66 14.90 11.87
N GLY A 248 11.84 14.86 10.82
CA GLY A 248 12.27 14.26 9.55
C GLY A 248 11.13 13.66 8.73
N SER A 249 11.51 12.76 7.83
CA SER A 249 10.61 12.10 6.89
C SER A 249 10.76 10.58 6.93
N THR A 250 9.64 9.87 6.81
CA THR A 250 9.55 8.40 6.78
C THR A 250 9.64 7.80 5.37
N GLU A 251 9.72 8.64 4.34
CA GLU A 251 9.79 8.20 2.95
C GLU A 251 11.17 7.65 2.60
N TYR A 252 11.28 6.81 1.57
CA TYR A 252 12.57 6.33 1.06
C TYR A 252 13.56 7.48 0.81
N ARG A 253 14.80 7.33 1.29
CA ARG A 253 15.86 8.38 1.37
C ARG A 253 15.57 9.53 2.33
N GLY A 254 14.37 9.61 2.90
CA GLY A 254 14.05 10.40 4.07
C GLY A 254 14.96 10.03 5.24
N SER A 255 15.27 11.03 6.04
CA SER A 255 16.09 10.89 7.25
C SER A 255 15.27 11.34 8.45
N MET A 256 15.41 10.63 9.56
CA MET A 256 14.86 11.00 10.85
C MET A 256 15.99 11.44 11.76
N ARG A 257 15.93 12.67 12.25
CA ARG A 257 16.92 13.26 13.17
C ARG A 257 16.38 13.24 14.59
N PHE A 258 17.22 12.85 15.52
CA PHE A 258 16.91 12.81 16.96
C PHE A 258 17.72 13.86 17.70
N THR A 259 17.09 14.43 18.70
CA THR A 259 17.63 15.52 19.51
C THR A 259 17.10 15.39 20.92
N CYS A 260 17.96 15.59 21.91
CA CYS A 260 17.58 15.44 23.31
C CYS A 260 17.22 16.79 23.93
N GLY A 261 16.35 16.74 24.93
CA GLY A 261 15.99 17.89 25.75
C GLY A 261 17.19 18.42 26.55
N HIS A 262 17.01 19.60 27.14
CA HIS A 262 18.06 20.25 27.93
C HIS A 262 18.56 19.34 29.07
N GLY A 263 19.88 19.20 29.21
CA GLY A 263 20.50 18.32 30.21
C GLY A 263 20.65 16.86 29.77
N TYR A 264 20.33 16.52 28.51
CA TYR A 264 20.48 15.19 27.93
C TYR A 264 21.29 15.25 26.63
N SER A 265 22.04 14.17 26.36
CA SER A 265 22.80 13.98 25.12
C SER A 265 22.36 12.72 24.38
N VAL A 266 22.41 12.76 23.05
CA VAL A 266 22.10 11.61 22.18
C VAL A 266 23.20 10.56 22.33
N VAL A 267 22.81 9.34 22.68
CA VAL A 267 23.67 8.16 22.71
C VAL A 267 23.18 7.19 21.63
N GLY A 268 23.94 7.12 20.54
CA GLY A 268 23.60 6.37 19.34
C GLY A 268 23.70 7.25 18.09
N ALA A 269 23.02 6.85 17.01
CA ALA A 269 22.99 7.63 15.77
C ALA A 269 22.04 8.83 15.89
N GLU A 270 22.55 10.05 15.74
CA GLU A 270 21.72 11.27 15.69
C GLU A 270 20.74 11.30 14.52
N THR A 271 21.01 10.52 13.47
CA THR A 271 20.15 10.44 12.29
C THR A 271 20.14 9.04 11.73
N ILE A 272 18.95 8.53 11.40
CA ILE A 272 18.75 7.27 10.69
C ILE A 272 18.03 7.52 9.37
N ARG A 273 18.28 6.67 8.36
CA ARG A 273 17.75 6.81 7.00
C ARG A 273 16.78 5.70 6.64
N CYS A 274 15.72 6.03 5.90
CA CYS A 274 14.80 5.03 5.37
C CYS A 274 15.39 4.34 4.14
N LEU A 275 15.54 3.01 4.21
CA LEU A 275 16.14 2.18 3.19
C LEU A 275 15.12 1.72 2.15
N ALA A 276 15.63 1.24 1.01
CA ALA A 276 14.81 0.81 -0.12
C ALA A 276 13.83 -0.34 0.21
N GLY A 277 14.16 -1.16 1.21
CA GLY A 277 13.31 -2.25 1.70
C GLY A 277 12.18 -1.82 2.64
N GLY A 278 12.06 -0.53 2.97
CA GLY A 278 11.08 -0.05 3.94
C GLY A 278 11.48 -0.32 5.38
N SER A 279 12.78 -0.34 5.67
CA SER A 279 13.32 -0.44 7.03
C SER A 279 14.26 0.72 7.33
N TRP A 280 14.38 1.07 8.60
CA TRP A 280 15.33 2.07 9.04
C TRP A 280 16.75 1.50 9.05
N GLY A 281 17.71 2.26 8.53
CA GLY A 281 19.13 1.92 8.51
C GLY A 281 19.84 2.10 9.86
N GLY A 282 19.16 1.79 10.96
CA GLY A 282 19.64 1.96 12.33
C GLY A 282 18.51 1.83 13.35
N SER A 283 18.87 1.88 14.63
CA SER A 283 17.93 1.90 15.76
C SER A 283 17.73 3.33 16.28
N VAL A 284 16.58 3.56 16.93
CA VAL A 284 16.30 4.82 17.64
C VAL A 284 17.34 5.00 18.76
N PRO A 285 18.03 6.15 18.86
CA PRO A 285 19.03 6.40 19.90
C PRO A 285 18.36 6.67 21.26
N THR A 286 19.16 6.71 22.32
CA THR A 286 18.69 7.03 23.68
C THR A 286 19.18 8.40 24.11
N CYS A 287 18.38 9.13 24.90
CA CYS A 287 18.81 10.37 25.54
C CYS A 287 19.28 10.06 26.96
N LYS A 288 20.57 10.25 27.22
CA LYS A 288 21.15 10.06 28.56
C LYS A 288 21.46 11.41 29.19
N ALA A 289 21.17 11.53 30.48
CA ALA A 289 21.45 12.77 31.21
C ALA A 289 22.96 13.06 31.23
N THR A 290 23.31 14.31 30.97
CA THR A 290 24.67 14.84 31.10
C THR A 290 24.73 15.65 32.38
N CYS A 291 25.52 15.19 33.35
CA CYS A 291 25.58 15.83 34.66
C CYS A 291 26.50 17.04 34.69
N ARG A 292 26.11 18.06 35.47
CA ARG A 292 26.96 19.22 35.77
C ARG A 292 28.17 18.78 36.60
N ASN A 293 29.27 19.54 36.55
CA ASN A 293 30.47 19.25 37.35
C ASN A 293 30.11 19.09 38.83
N GLY A 294 30.57 18.00 39.45
CA GLY A 294 30.27 17.64 40.84
C GLY A 294 29.04 16.73 41.03
N TYR A 295 28.24 16.49 39.98
CA TYR A 295 27.13 15.54 40.01
C TYR A 295 27.53 14.21 39.33
N GLN A 296 27.14 13.09 39.92
CA GLN A 296 27.34 11.74 39.41
C GLN A 296 26.05 11.22 38.79
N LEU A 297 26.14 10.61 37.60
CA LEU A 297 25.00 9.97 36.95
C LEU A 297 24.71 8.62 37.61
N LEU A 298 23.59 8.53 38.33
CA LEU A 298 23.10 7.32 38.98
C LEU A 298 21.68 7.02 38.46
N ALA A 299 21.45 5.84 37.89
CA ALA A 299 20.14 5.42 37.38
C ALA A 299 19.41 6.50 36.55
N GLN A 300 20.10 7.07 35.54
CA GLN A 300 19.64 8.18 34.68
C GLN A 300 19.38 9.52 35.38
N THR A 301 19.76 9.66 36.65
CA THR A 301 19.55 10.87 37.47
C THR A 301 20.90 11.42 37.93
N CYS A 302 21.08 12.74 37.83
CA CYS A 302 22.29 13.39 38.31
C CYS A 302 22.17 13.65 39.81
N ILE A 303 23.01 12.99 40.61
CA ILE A 303 23.00 13.05 42.08
C ILE A 303 24.31 13.65 42.58
N ARG A 304 24.22 14.54 43.56
CA ARG A 304 25.36 15.05 44.33
C ARG A 304 24.99 15.01 45.81
N VAL A 305 25.92 14.56 46.64
CA VAL A 305 25.77 14.54 48.09
C VAL A 305 26.27 15.86 48.67
N GLY A 306 25.47 16.50 49.52
CA GLY A 306 25.86 17.68 50.29
C GLY A 306 26.66 17.28 51.55
N LEU A 307 27.72 18.01 51.87
CA LEU A 307 28.63 17.68 52.99
C LEU A 307 28.43 18.55 54.24
N GLU A 308 27.61 19.60 54.14
CA GLU A 308 27.31 20.49 55.26
C GLU A 308 26.08 19.98 56.01
N GLU A 309 26.18 19.88 57.33
CA GLU A 309 25.04 19.56 58.20
C GLU A 309 24.00 20.69 58.13
N LYS A 310 22.75 20.31 57.85
CA LYS A 310 21.60 21.21 57.67
C LYS A 310 20.33 20.54 58.18
N ASP A 311 19.38 21.33 58.66
CA ASP A 311 18.01 20.87 58.79
C ASP A 311 17.38 20.66 57.40
N TYR A 312 16.18 20.06 57.35
CA TYR A 312 15.56 19.67 56.09
C TYR A 312 15.30 20.88 55.18
N GLU A 313 14.79 21.97 55.73
CA GLU A 313 14.40 23.16 54.96
C GLU A 313 15.65 23.90 54.44
N ASP A 314 16.72 23.97 55.23
CA ASP A 314 18.01 24.51 54.80
C ASP A 314 18.69 23.63 53.74
N ALA A 315 18.58 22.30 53.85
CA ALA A 315 19.08 21.36 52.85
C ALA A 315 18.32 21.51 51.53
N GLN A 316 16.99 21.64 51.59
CA GLN A 316 16.13 21.90 50.45
C GLN A 316 16.50 23.23 49.76
N ALA A 317 16.66 24.30 50.55
CA ALA A 317 17.06 25.61 50.06
C ALA A 317 18.46 25.59 49.42
N ALA A 318 19.40 24.79 49.96
CA ALA A 318 20.73 24.61 49.37
C ALA A 318 20.66 23.96 47.99
N CYS A 319 19.89 22.87 47.82
CA CYS A 319 19.69 22.26 46.51
C CYS A 319 19.04 23.23 45.51
N LYS A 320 18.02 23.99 45.95
CA LYS A 320 17.32 24.97 45.11
C LYS A 320 18.24 26.08 44.60
N ARG A 321 19.19 26.57 45.42
CA ARG A 321 20.18 27.59 45.01
C ARG A 321 21.09 27.12 43.87
N GLU A 322 21.31 25.82 43.74
CA GLU A 322 22.08 25.22 42.64
C GLU A 322 21.23 24.86 41.41
N GLY A 323 19.94 25.18 41.44
CA GLY A 323 18.97 24.77 40.42
C GLY A 323 18.72 23.26 40.42
N ALA A 324 18.76 22.64 41.61
CA ALA A 324 18.46 21.23 41.86
C ALA A 324 17.37 21.11 42.94
N THR A 325 16.96 19.87 43.24
CA THR A 325 16.08 19.53 44.37
C THR A 325 16.80 18.54 45.28
N LEU A 326 16.26 18.30 46.48
CA LEU A 326 16.65 17.11 47.23
C LEU A 326 16.36 15.86 46.38
N ALA A 327 17.18 14.82 46.57
CA ALA A 327 17.08 13.60 45.78
C ALA A 327 15.72 12.93 46.01
N MET A 328 15.05 12.55 44.92
CA MET A 328 13.78 11.81 44.95
C MET A 328 13.98 10.39 44.40
N PRO A 329 14.51 9.45 45.19
CA PRO A 329 14.79 8.07 44.80
C PRO A 329 13.50 7.25 44.61
N LYS A 330 12.70 7.58 43.59
CA LYS A 330 11.38 6.97 43.33
C LYS A 330 11.45 5.57 42.73
N THR A 331 12.62 5.13 42.26
CA THR A 331 12.84 3.79 41.69
C THR A 331 13.82 3.01 42.55
N GLU A 332 13.66 1.69 42.59
CA GLU A 332 14.58 0.78 43.30
C GLU A 332 16.02 0.93 42.78
N GLU A 333 16.20 1.07 41.46
CA GLU A 333 17.51 1.28 40.84
C GLU A 333 18.20 2.56 41.35
N LEU A 334 17.45 3.68 41.45
CA LEU A 334 17.99 4.94 41.92
C LEU A 334 18.22 4.92 43.44
N ASP A 335 17.29 4.37 44.21
CA ASP A 335 17.39 4.23 45.66
C ASP A 335 18.64 3.45 46.07
N VAL A 336 18.84 2.25 45.49
CA VAL A 336 20.03 1.42 45.75
C VAL A 336 21.31 2.15 45.33
N ALA A 337 21.31 2.81 44.17
CA ALA A 337 22.48 3.54 43.69
C ALA A 337 22.87 4.71 44.61
N VAL A 338 21.90 5.46 45.12
CA VAL A 338 22.14 6.58 46.05
C VAL A 338 22.66 6.06 47.40
N ARG A 339 22.07 4.98 47.95
CA ARG A 339 22.56 4.35 49.19
C ARG A 339 24.00 3.87 49.06
N ASN A 340 24.32 3.15 48.00
CA ASN A 340 25.69 2.65 47.76
C ASN A 340 26.68 3.81 47.61
N LEU A 341 26.32 4.88 46.90
CA LEU A 341 27.15 6.08 46.81
C LEU A 341 27.45 6.66 48.20
N ILE A 342 26.44 6.73 49.07
CA ILE A 342 26.60 7.25 50.43
C ILE A 342 27.56 6.37 51.24
N ILE A 343 27.32 5.06 51.26
CA ILE A 343 28.12 4.08 52.01
C ILE A 343 29.57 4.06 51.53
N ASP A 344 29.78 3.93 50.22
CA ASP A 344 31.11 3.73 49.63
C ASP A 344 32.01 4.96 49.82
N LYS A 345 31.42 6.16 49.83
CA LYS A 345 32.17 7.40 49.82
C LYS A 345 32.27 8.10 51.18
N TYR A 346 31.25 7.97 52.02
CA TYR A 346 31.16 8.70 53.29
C TYR A 346 31.12 7.78 54.52
N GLY A 347 31.10 6.46 54.31
CA GLY A 347 31.17 5.47 55.37
C GLY A 347 29.81 5.15 55.98
N LYS A 348 29.86 4.27 56.98
CA LYS A 348 28.69 3.85 57.79
C LYS A 348 28.42 4.91 58.85
N ASP A 349 27.20 4.93 59.40
CA ASP A 349 26.74 5.91 60.40
C ASP A 349 26.57 7.36 59.88
N SER A 350 26.19 7.50 58.61
CA SER A 350 25.80 8.79 58.04
C SER A 350 24.28 8.90 57.84
N MET A 351 23.76 10.11 58.05
CA MET A 351 22.37 10.49 57.81
C MET A 351 22.26 11.53 56.69
N TYR A 352 21.38 11.30 55.71
CA TYR A 352 21.19 12.23 54.59
C TYR A 352 19.72 12.43 54.24
N TRP A 353 19.28 13.68 54.22
CA TRP A 353 17.92 14.06 53.82
C TRP A 353 17.62 13.69 52.37
N ILE A 354 16.43 13.13 52.13
CA ILE A 354 15.86 12.95 50.80
C ILE A 354 14.63 13.84 50.62
N GLY A 355 14.23 14.09 49.38
CA GLY A 355 13.18 15.03 49.02
C GLY A 355 11.76 14.50 49.27
N LEU A 356 11.49 13.97 50.46
CA LEU A 356 10.20 13.41 50.88
C LEU A 356 9.81 13.97 52.25
N LYS A 357 8.61 14.56 52.35
CA LYS A 357 8.07 15.13 53.59
C LYS A 357 6.57 14.89 53.75
N GLU A 358 6.11 14.86 55.00
CA GLU A 358 4.70 14.78 55.37
C GLU A 358 4.15 16.18 55.70
N SER A 359 3.06 16.54 55.04
CA SER A 359 2.25 17.72 55.38
C SER A 359 0.78 17.36 55.21
N GLY A 360 0.32 16.38 56.01
CA GLY A 360 -0.98 15.71 55.91
C GLY A 360 -0.95 14.42 55.09
N PHE A 361 -0.15 14.39 54.02
CA PHE A 361 0.20 13.19 53.24
C PHE A 361 1.67 13.26 52.80
N TRP A 362 2.32 12.12 52.57
CA TRP A 362 3.68 12.04 52.05
C TRP A 362 3.78 12.56 50.61
N ARG A 363 4.65 13.56 50.40
CA ARG A 363 4.88 14.18 49.09
C ARG A 363 6.36 14.35 48.77
N TRP A 364 6.70 14.12 47.51
CA TRP A 364 8.02 14.39 46.96
C TRP A 364 8.21 15.88 46.62
N GLU A 365 9.45 16.32 46.40
CA GLU A 365 9.80 17.72 46.02
C GLU A 365 9.08 18.23 44.76
N ASP A 366 8.71 17.34 43.83
CA ASP A 366 7.94 17.67 42.62
C ASP A 366 6.42 17.69 42.84
N GLY A 367 5.96 17.49 44.07
CA GLY A 367 4.56 17.51 44.48
C GLY A 367 3.83 16.17 44.34
N SER A 368 4.46 15.15 43.72
CA SER A 368 3.82 13.84 43.55
C SER A 368 3.63 13.14 44.90
N SER A 369 2.56 12.35 45.03
CA SER A 369 2.32 11.61 46.28
C SER A 369 3.22 10.39 46.37
N LEU A 370 3.51 9.92 47.59
CA LEU A 370 4.26 8.67 47.78
C LEU A 370 3.45 7.44 47.31
N GLN A 371 2.11 7.49 47.35
CA GLN A 371 1.23 6.39 46.91
C GLN A 371 1.39 6.08 45.41
N ASP A 372 1.78 7.07 44.60
CA ASP A 372 2.02 6.90 43.16
C ASP A 372 3.33 6.13 42.84
N SER A 373 4.22 5.92 43.82
CA SER A 373 5.63 5.57 43.57
C SER A 373 6.03 4.12 43.85
N HIS A 374 5.14 3.24 44.35
CA HIS A 374 5.48 1.85 44.75
C HIS A 374 6.79 1.75 45.58
N TYR A 375 7.15 2.80 46.32
CA TYR A 375 8.45 2.91 46.97
C TYR A 375 8.59 1.87 48.08
N LYS A 376 9.55 0.94 47.91
CA LYS A 376 9.84 -0.16 48.85
C LYS A 376 11.10 0.08 49.69
N GLY A 377 11.68 1.27 49.59
CA GLY A 377 12.94 1.58 50.26
C GLY A 377 12.82 1.67 51.79
N TRP A 378 11.61 1.66 52.34
CA TRP A 378 11.35 1.72 53.77
C TRP A 378 12.03 0.60 54.55
N SER A 379 12.51 0.95 55.74
CA SER A 379 12.97 -0.06 56.69
C SER A 379 11.82 -0.90 57.25
N PRO A 380 12.09 -2.14 57.69
CA PRO A 380 11.05 -2.96 58.32
C PRO A 380 10.42 -2.22 59.51
N GLY A 381 9.11 -2.00 59.48
CA GLY A 381 8.37 -1.24 60.49
C GLY A 381 8.07 0.21 60.12
N GLU A 382 8.64 0.71 59.01
CA GLU A 382 8.39 2.06 58.48
C GLU A 382 7.42 2.04 57.28
N PRO A 383 6.65 3.11 57.04
CA PRO A 383 6.58 4.35 57.82
C PRO A 383 5.85 4.16 59.17
N ASP A 384 6.50 4.50 60.28
CA ASP A 384 5.88 4.50 61.61
C ASP A 384 5.09 5.79 61.84
N SER A 385 3.76 5.67 61.94
CA SER A 385 2.88 6.80 62.21
C SER A 385 2.84 7.26 63.68
N ASP A 386 3.50 6.53 64.59
CA ASP A 386 3.39 6.73 66.04
C ASP A 386 4.32 7.83 66.59
N ILE A 387 5.17 8.43 65.76
CA ILE A 387 5.95 9.66 66.10
C ILE A 387 5.04 10.87 66.43
N LYS A 388 3.76 10.82 66.03
CA LYS A 388 2.74 11.86 66.31
C LYS A 388 2.44 12.07 67.80
N ALA A 389 2.87 11.16 68.68
CA ALA A 389 2.55 11.23 70.11
C ALA A 389 3.47 12.17 70.94
N TRP A 390 4.61 12.62 70.40
CA TRP A 390 5.59 13.38 71.21
C TRP A 390 6.14 14.68 70.59
N PHE A 391 6.00 14.91 69.28
CA PHE A 391 6.53 16.12 68.64
C PHE A 391 5.53 16.72 67.64
N SER A 392 5.35 18.04 67.71
CA SER A 392 4.44 18.82 66.86
C SER A 392 5.11 19.32 65.57
N HIS A 393 5.86 18.47 64.86
CA HIS A 393 6.67 18.91 63.71
C HIS A 393 6.52 18.00 62.49
N SER A 394 6.74 18.60 61.31
CA SER A 394 6.67 17.95 60.00
C SER A 394 7.64 16.77 59.89
N ASP A 395 7.11 15.60 59.52
CA ASP A 395 7.88 14.38 59.34
C ASP A 395 8.65 14.42 58.01
N CYS A 396 9.98 14.42 58.09
CA CYS A 396 10.88 14.44 56.94
C CYS A 396 11.61 13.09 56.82
N VAL A 397 12.09 12.71 55.65
CA VAL A 397 12.73 11.39 55.46
C VAL A 397 14.22 11.52 55.22
N HIS A 398 15.01 10.65 55.85
CA HIS A 398 16.43 10.52 55.60
C HIS A 398 16.84 9.07 55.30
N TYR A 399 18.03 8.92 54.71
CA TYR A 399 18.78 7.67 54.78
C TYR A 399 19.54 7.61 56.10
N TRP A 400 19.58 6.44 56.74
CA TRP A 400 20.46 6.14 57.86
C TRP A 400 21.24 4.85 57.60
N THR A 401 22.57 4.90 57.65
CA THR A 401 23.42 3.76 57.25
C THR A 401 23.78 2.80 58.39
N GLY A 402 23.24 2.98 59.60
CA GLY A 402 23.30 2.03 60.72
C GLY A 402 24.68 1.77 61.35
N TYR A 403 24.69 1.37 62.62
CA TYR A 403 25.89 0.84 63.29
C TYR A 403 26.07 -0.66 63.01
N ASN A 404 27.30 -1.11 62.74
CA ASN A 404 27.68 -2.53 62.60
C ASN A 404 27.11 -3.30 61.40
N GLY A 405 27.08 -2.70 60.21
CA GLY A 405 27.04 -3.45 58.94
C GLY A 405 25.73 -4.15 58.58
N GLY A 406 24.60 -3.70 59.10
CA GLY A 406 23.27 -4.01 58.56
C GLY A 406 22.92 -3.17 57.33
N GLU A 407 21.87 -3.59 56.60
CA GLU A 407 21.33 -2.88 55.43
C GLU A 407 21.04 -1.40 55.77
N THR A 408 21.38 -0.48 54.86
CA THR A 408 21.03 0.94 54.99
C THR A 408 19.53 1.09 55.11
N LYS A 409 19.09 1.89 56.08
CA LYS A 409 17.71 2.08 56.47
C LYS A 409 17.14 3.40 55.94
N VAL A 410 15.85 3.41 55.61
CA VAL A 410 15.09 4.65 55.32
C VAL A 410 14.04 4.78 56.39
N GLU A 411 14.13 5.88 57.13
CA GLU A 411 13.39 6.12 58.36
C GLU A 411 12.83 7.54 58.36
N ILE A 412 11.76 7.74 59.13
CA ILE A 412 11.15 9.04 59.37
C ILE A 412 11.95 9.78 60.44
N ALA A 413 12.19 11.08 60.22
CA ALA A 413 12.87 11.94 61.17
C ALA A 413 12.13 13.28 61.34
N SER A 414 12.09 13.78 62.58
CA SER A 414 11.58 15.13 62.85
C SER A 414 12.56 16.19 62.36
N ASN A 415 12.05 17.33 61.90
CA ASN A 415 12.88 18.46 61.45
C ASN A 415 13.80 19.01 62.57
N ASP A 416 13.42 18.81 63.85
CA ASP A 416 14.16 19.28 65.03
C ASP A 416 15.25 18.31 65.53
N SER A 417 15.33 17.09 64.97
CA SER A 417 16.16 16.02 65.50
C SER A 417 17.69 16.27 65.50
N GLN A 418 18.19 17.38 64.94
CA GLN A 418 19.64 17.61 64.79
C GLN A 418 20.12 19.05 65.05
N LYS A 419 19.69 19.65 66.15
CA LYS A 419 20.50 20.65 66.88
C LYS A 419 21.06 20.11 68.20
N VAL A 420 21.35 18.81 68.27
CA VAL A 420 22.07 18.21 69.41
C VAL A 420 23.50 17.92 68.96
N PRO A 421 24.53 18.53 69.57
CA PRO A 421 25.91 18.23 69.22
C PRO A 421 26.21 16.78 69.56
N ASN A 422 26.72 16.02 68.59
CA ASN A 422 27.19 14.66 68.82
C ASN A 422 28.42 14.70 69.73
N THR A 423 28.22 14.66 71.05
CA THR A 423 29.29 14.39 72.02
C THR A 423 29.54 12.89 72.08
N SER A 424 30.19 12.34 71.06
CA SER A 424 31.08 11.18 71.24
C SER A 424 31.98 10.95 70.03
N ASN A 425 33.26 11.29 70.26
CA ASN A 425 34.47 10.89 69.55
C ASN A 425 35.03 11.89 68.49
N PRO A 426 36.02 12.72 68.86
CA PRO A 426 36.78 13.55 67.95
C PRO A 426 37.91 12.72 67.36
N ASN A 427 37.72 12.09 66.19
CA ASN A 427 38.83 11.55 65.38
C ASN A 427 38.35 11.10 63.98
N VAL A 428 38.07 12.06 63.09
CA VAL A 428 38.44 11.93 61.66
C VAL A 428 38.84 13.34 61.19
N GLY A 429 40.09 13.46 60.77
CA GLY A 429 40.74 14.73 60.49
C GLY A 429 40.09 15.52 59.35
N ARG A 430 40.09 16.84 59.54
CA ARG A 430 40.40 17.79 58.48
C ARG A 430 41.65 17.30 57.74
N ASP A 431 41.51 17.18 56.42
CA ASP A 431 42.45 17.58 55.36
C ASP A 431 42.47 16.56 54.22
N ASP A 432 41.75 16.87 53.14
CA ASP A 432 42.27 16.69 51.77
C ASP A 432 41.39 17.42 50.73
N ILE A 433 41.34 18.75 50.85
CA ILE A 433 41.25 19.64 49.69
C ILE A 433 42.36 20.69 49.85
N SER A 434 43.60 20.31 49.56
CA SER A 434 44.60 21.24 49.00
C SER A 434 45.84 20.49 48.51
N ASN A 435 45.88 20.17 47.21
CA ASN A 435 46.85 20.74 46.26
C ASN A 435 47.15 19.80 45.07
N LEU A 436 46.56 20.15 43.92
CA LEU A 436 47.31 20.19 42.66
C LEU A 436 48.16 21.47 42.67
N ARG A 437 49.43 21.39 43.11
CA ARG A 437 50.59 22.06 42.49
C ARG A 437 51.89 21.86 43.29
N GLN A 438 52.87 21.28 42.57
CA GLN A 438 54.31 21.56 42.55
C GLN A 438 55.20 21.31 43.80
N GLN A 439 56.10 20.34 43.60
CA GLN A 439 57.44 20.09 44.21
C GLN A 439 58.39 21.31 44.30
N PRO A 440 59.63 21.20 44.87
CA PRO A 440 60.22 20.28 45.87
C PRO A 440 61.16 20.96 46.93
N ALA A 441 61.86 20.11 47.71
CA ALA A 441 63.07 20.34 48.55
C ALA A 441 62.80 20.74 50.02
N ASP A 442 63.53 20.29 51.05
CA ASP A 442 64.75 19.50 51.19
C ASP A 442 64.92 19.08 52.68
N THR A 443 65.70 18.02 52.96
CA THR A 443 66.29 17.63 54.27
C THR A 443 65.32 17.24 55.43
N GLY A 444 65.55 16.26 56.30
CA GLY A 444 66.66 15.36 56.59
C GLY A 444 66.41 14.73 57.97
N THR A 445 66.95 13.52 58.17
CA THR A 445 67.28 12.81 59.44
C THR A 445 66.13 12.40 60.38
N ASP A 446 65.82 11.11 60.52
CA ASP A 446 66.54 10.05 61.28
C ASP A 446 66.21 10.15 62.78
N ASP A 447 65.52 9.14 63.35
CA ASP A 447 66.17 8.18 64.24
C ASP A 447 65.20 7.16 64.89
N SER A 448 65.60 5.88 64.77
CA SER A 448 65.51 4.75 65.73
C SER A 448 64.18 4.29 66.40
N VAL A 449 63.60 3.17 65.90
CA VAL A 449 63.78 1.73 66.34
C VAL A 449 64.03 1.48 67.85
N PRO A 450 63.69 0.33 68.53
CA PRO A 450 63.10 -0.97 68.10
C PRO A 450 62.01 -1.63 69.00
N LYS A 451 61.37 -2.69 68.45
CA LYS A 451 61.10 -4.08 68.94
C LYS A 451 60.55 -4.29 70.38
N THR A 452 59.68 -5.26 70.69
CA THR A 452 59.75 -6.71 70.41
C THR A 452 58.49 -7.41 70.98
N LYS A 453 58.03 -8.49 70.31
CA LYS A 453 57.60 -9.83 70.85
C LYS A 453 56.53 -9.91 71.98
N ASP A 454 55.69 -10.92 72.15
CA ASP A 454 55.57 -12.33 71.75
C ASP A 454 54.12 -12.76 72.11
N SER A 455 53.37 -13.49 71.27
CA SER A 455 53.14 -14.95 71.31
C SER A 455 51.90 -15.45 72.10
N ASN A 456 51.26 -16.48 71.50
CA ASN A 456 50.49 -17.60 72.07
C ASN A 456 49.02 -17.38 72.50
N ILE A 457 48.10 -18.36 72.48
CA ILE A 457 47.79 -19.66 71.83
C ILE A 457 46.73 -20.31 72.76
N THR A 458 45.80 -21.11 72.21
CA THR A 458 44.87 -22.08 72.86
C THR A 458 43.75 -21.53 73.76
N GLY A 459 42.54 -22.11 73.86
CA GLY A 459 41.98 -23.33 73.28
C GLY A 459 40.54 -23.59 73.75
N LEU A 460 39.80 -24.35 72.92
CA LEU A 460 38.74 -25.34 73.18
C LEU A 460 38.10 -25.43 74.58
N ILE A 461 36.75 -25.45 74.65
CA ILE A 461 35.95 -26.52 75.31
C ILE A 461 34.58 -26.71 74.61
N ASP A 462 34.27 -28.00 74.44
CA ASP A 462 33.07 -28.74 74.03
C ASP A 462 31.75 -28.41 74.77
N ASN A 463 30.59 -28.54 74.11
CA ASN A 463 29.72 -29.71 74.33
C ASN A 463 28.45 -29.71 73.45
N SER A 464 28.15 -30.93 73.04
CA SER A 464 27.14 -31.41 72.10
C SER A 464 25.77 -31.69 72.74
N MET A 465 24.70 -31.73 71.93
CA MET A 465 23.76 -32.87 71.80
C MET A 465 22.48 -32.48 71.04
N TYR A 466 22.26 -33.07 69.85
CA TYR A 466 21.31 -34.17 69.59
C TYR A 466 20.92 -34.22 68.09
N VAL A 467 21.15 -35.39 67.49
CA VAL A 467 20.86 -35.87 66.11
C VAL A 467 20.27 -37.28 66.39
N PRO A 468 19.25 -37.84 65.69
CA PRO A 468 19.43 -38.21 64.28
C PRO A 468 18.20 -38.33 63.37
N GLY A 469 18.49 -38.29 62.07
CA GLY A 469 17.55 -38.62 61.00
C GLY A 469 18.14 -38.49 59.60
N ALA A 470 19.31 -39.09 59.34
CA ALA A 470 19.80 -39.40 57.99
C ALA A 470 18.98 -40.60 57.44
N ILE A 471 18.84 -40.90 56.14
CA ILE A 471 19.88 -41.28 55.17
C ILE A 471 19.26 -41.33 53.76
N ARG A 472 19.89 -40.56 52.86
CA ARG A 472 20.42 -40.84 51.51
C ARG A 472 19.62 -41.59 50.42
N GLN A 473 19.72 -40.97 49.22
CA GLN A 473 20.16 -41.49 47.91
C GLN A 473 19.32 -42.60 47.25
N ALA A 474 19.24 -42.78 45.94
CA ALA A 474 19.56 -42.05 44.71
C ALA A 474 19.13 -43.00 43.56
N THR A 475 19.17 -42.54 42.30
CA THR A 475 19.20 -43.35 41.06
C THR A 475 17.89 -44.08 40.66
N LEU A 476 17.53 -44.40 39.41
CA LEU A 476 18.01 -44.23 38.01
C LEU A 476 16.76 -44.63 37.15
N SER A 477 16.34 -43.87 36.13
CA SER A 477 16.56 -44.15 34.69
C SER A 477 15.60 -45.10 33.94
N MET A 478 15.07 -44.59 32.81
CA MET A 478 14.65 -45.23 31.52
C MET A 478 13.49 -46.26 31.55
N VAL A 479 12.61 -46.40 30.54
CA VAL A 479 12.81 -46.65 29.09
C VAL A 479 11.49 -46.40 28.29
N SER A 480 11.65 -45.94 27.04
CA SER A 480 10.92 -46.17 25.76
C SER A 480 9.59 -46.94 25.66
N SER A 481 8.69 -46.50 24.75
CA SER A 481 8.06 -47.29 23.65
C SER A 481 6.96 -46.45 22.95
N THR A 482 7.10 -46.04 21.68
CA THR A 482 6.77 -46.69 20.38
C THR A 482 5.29 -46.96 20.06
N LEU A 483 4.92 -46.48 18.85
CA LEU A 483 3.76 -46.67 17.95
C LEU A 483 2.88 -47.94 18.08
N PRO A 484 1.66 -47.90 17.50
CA PRO A 484 1.45 -48.65 16.25
C PRO A 484 0.66 -47.90 15.15
N GLN A 485 0.93 -48.31 13.89
CA GLN A 485 0.11 -48.09 12.69
C GLN A 485 -0.91 -49.24 12.51
N MET A 486 -1.95 -49.03 11.68
CA MET A 486 -2.46 -49.90 10.58
C MET A 486 -3.81 -49.34 10.07
N THR A 487 -3.91 -48.75 8.88
CA THR A 487 -4.17 -49.28 7.51
C THR A 487 -5.60 -49.73 7.17
N THR A 488 -6.12 -49.08 6.11
CA THR A 488 -7.04 -49.52 5.03
C THR A 488 -8.52 -49.78 5.32
N THR A 489 -9.40 -48.98 4.70
CA THR A 489 -10.23 -49.45 3.57
C THR A 489 -10.69 -48.29 2.69
N LEU A 490 -10.68 -48.55 1.39
CA LEU A 490 -11.30 -47.80 0.31
C LEU A 490 -12.83 -47.84 0.49
N ASN A 491 -13.56 -46.75 0.20
CA ASN A 491 -14.76 -46.80 -0.65
C ASN A 491 -15.38 -45.41 -0.92
N TRP A 492 -15.53 -45.21 -2.23
CA TRP A 492 -16.37 -44.33 -3.03
C TRP A 492 -17.80 -44.19 -2.50
N MET A 493 -18.31 -42.95 -2.36
CA MET A 493 -19.69 -42.57 -2.73
C MET A 493 -19.79 -41.09 -3.12
N THR A 494 -20.08 -40.90 -4.40
CA THR A 494 -20.72 -39.74 -5.03
C THR A 494 -22.14 -39.52 -4.52
N THR A 495 -22.61 -38.25 -4.46
CA THR A 495 -23.97 -37.68 -4.67
C THR A 495 -24.12 -36.42 -3.79
N THR A 496 -24.81 -35.32 -4.13
CA THR A 496 -25.78 -34.99 -5.18
C THR A 496 -25.92 -33.46 -5.28
N LEU A 497 -26.00 -32.94 -6.50
CA LEU A 497 -26.54 -31.61 -6.82
C LEU A 497 -28.07 -31.59 -6.62
N PRO A 498 -28.68 -30.48 -6.20
CA PRO A 498 -30.13 -30.31 -6.34
C PRO A 498 -30.48 -30.00 -7.80
N ARG A 499 -31.12 -30.97 -8.44
CA ARG A 499 -31.82 -30.84 -9.72
C ARG A 499 -33.22 -30.33 -9.44
N VAL A 500 -33.52 -29.08 -9.81
CA VAL A 500 -34.91 -28.62 -9.97
C VAL A 500 -35.36 -28.97 -11.39
N THR A 501 -36.48 -29.66 -11.43
CA THR A 501 -37.20 -30.20 -12.58
C THR A 501 -37.82 -29.10 -13.44
N SER A 502 -37.62 -29.18 -14.76
CA SER A 502 -38.49 -28.51 -15.74
C SER A 502 -39.06 -29.55 -16.70
N THR A 503 -40.36 -29.84 -16.57
CA THR A 503 -41.16 -30.53 -17.58
C THR A 503 -41.84 -29.51 -18.51
N PRO A 504 -42.19 -29.90 -19.75
CA PRO A 504 -42.59 -28.97 -20.81
C PRO A 504 -44.11 -28.78 -20.84
N ALA A 505 -44.55 -27.59 -21.24
CA ALA A 505 -45.90 -27.36 -21.71
C ALA A 505 -45.86 -26.58 -23.03
N GLN A 506 -46.50 -27.17 -24.03
CA GLN A 506 -46.74 -26.62 -25.35
C GLN A 506 -47.73 -25.45 -25.28
N GLY A 507 -47.58 -24.47 -26.16
CA GLY A 507 -48.54 -23.38 -26.35
C GLY A 507 -48.24 -22.64 -27.65
N THR A 508 -49.05 -22.90 -28.65
CA THR A 508 -49.01 -22.41 -30.04
C THR A 508 -49.44 -20.94 -30.20
N THR A 509 -49.13 -20.40 -31.40
CA THR A 509 -49.79 -19.27 -32.13
C THR A 509 -49.59 -17.84 -31.56
N THR A 510 -49.32 -16.77 -32.32
CA THR A 510 -49.46 -16.44 -33.76
C THR A 510 -48.44 -15.35 -34.16
N LEU A 511 -48.01 -15.39 -35.43
CA LEU A 511 -47.26 -14.35 -36.11
C LEU A 511 -48.19 -13.19 -36.50
N SER A 512 -47.77 -11.94 -36.33
CA SER A 512 -48.35 -10.79 -37.03
C SER A 512 -47.23 -9.90 -37.55
N LEU A 513 -47.15 -9.81 -38.89
CA LEU A 513 -46.34 -8.85 -39.62
C LEU A 513 -46.99 -7.47 -39.50
N LEU A 514 -46.20 -6.47 -39.09
CA LEU A 514 -46.45 -5.09 -39.48
C LEU A 514 -45.15 -4.49 -40.01
N THR A 515 -45.20 -4.21 -41.30
CA THR A 515 -44.29 -3.37 -42.07
C THR A 515 -44.25 -1.96 -41.48
N THR A 516 -43.06 -1.41 -41.25
CA THR A 516 -42.91 0.05 -41.14
C THR A 516 -41.62 0.49 -41.83
N THR A 517 -41.84 1.45 -42.71
CA THR A 517 -40.96 2.13 -43.64
C THR A 517 -39.78 2.82 -42.96
N MET A 518 -38.60 2.76 -43.58
CA MET A 518 -37.43 3.58 -43.24
C MET A 518 -37.71 5.07 -43.55
N PRO A 519 -37.36 6.02 -42.66
CA PRO A 519 -37.11 7.40 -43.05
C PRO A 519 -35.62 7.62 -43.35
N GLN A 520 -35.37 8.40 -44.40
CA GLN A 520 -34.05 8.82 -44.88
C GLN A 520 -33.26 9.61 -43.83
N MET A 521 -31.93 9.40 -43.82
CA MET A 521 -30.97 10.25 -43.10
C MET A 521 -30.88 11.62 -43.76
N THR A 522 -31.27 12.66 -43.03
CA THR A 522 -30.88 14.04 -43.32
C THR A 522 -29.75 14.42 -42.36
N THR A 523 -28.63 14.85 -42.91
CA THR A 523 -27.46 15.33 -42.16
C THR A 523 -27.69 16.77 -41.72
N THR A 524 -27.88 16.98 -40.42
CA THR A 524 -27.74 18.32 -39.79
C THR A 524 -26.47 18.36 -38.94
N PRO A 525 -25.84 19.53 -38.76
CA PRO A 525 -24.56 19.65 -38.06
C PRO A 525 -24.76 19.39 -36.57
N ARG A 526 -24.00 18.44 -36.02
CA ARG A 526 -24.01 18.07 -34.60
C ARG A 526 -23.55 19.26 -33.76
N LYS A 527 -24.47 19.90 -33.06
CA LYS A 527 -24.18 20.71 -31.87
C LYS A 527 -23.46 19.79 -30.87
N THR A 528 -22.24 20.16 -30.48
CA THR A 528 -21.47 19.48 -29.44
C THR A 528 -22.16 19.69 -28.10
N THR A 529 -23.02 18.77 -27.70
CA THR A 529 -23.54 18.71 -26.33
C THR A 529 -22.37 18.39 -25.39
N PRO A 530 -22.22 19.07 -24.24
CA PRO A 530 -21.18 18.75 -23.27
C PRO A 530 -21.31 17.28 -22.84
N ALA A 531 -20.17 16.62 -22.65
CA ALA A 531 -20.15 15.25 -22.13
C ALA A 531 -20.92 15.19 -20.79
N PRO A 532 -21.69 14.13 -20.51
CA PRO A 532 -22.41 14.00 -19.25
C PRO A 532 -21.43 14.07 -18.07
N GLN A 533 -21.72 14.90 -17.07
CA GLN A 533 -20.91 15.03 -15.86
C GLN A 533 -21.69 14.50 -14.67
N CYS A 534 -21.01 13.76 -13.80
CA CYS A 534 -21.62 13.25 -12.58
C CYS A 534 -21.63 14.33 -11.49
N LEU A 535 -22.55 14.21 -10.53
CA LEU A 535 -22.62 15.14 -9.39
C LEU A 535 -21.28 15.15 -8.63
N LYS A 536 -20.75 16.34 -8.36
CA LYS A 536 -19.51 16.52 -7.56
C LYS A 536 -19.79 16.10 -6.11
N MET A 537 -18.99 15.19 -5.58
CA MET A 537 -19.18 14.62 -4.23
C MET A 537 -18.12 15.17 -3.26
N PRO A 538 -18.44 15.26 -1.96
CA PRO A 538 -17.44 15.52 -0.93
C PRO A 538 -16.61 14.26 -0.61
N PRO A 539 -15.39 14.42 -0.08
CA PRO A 539 -14.63 13.30 0.47
C PRO A 539 -15.40 12.64 1.63
N PRO A 540 -15.26 11.31 1.85
CA PRO A 540 -15.85 10.63 2.99
C PRO A 540 -15.27 11.18 4.30
N ALA A 541 -16.07 11.19 5.37
CA ALA A 541 -15.58 11.55 6.70
C ALA A 541 -14.40 10.65 7.08
N ASN A 542 -13.34 11.24 7.65
CA ASN A 542 -12.07 10.58 7.94
C ASN A 542 -11.41 9.92 6.71
N GLY A 543 -11.56 10.55 5.54
CA GLY A 543 -10.90 10.12 4.32
C GLY A 543 -10.72 11.26 3.31
N ALA A 544 -10.05 10.94 2.22
CA ALA A 544 -9.79 11.81 1.10
C ALA A 544 -10.32 11.19 -0.20
N MET A 545 -10.62 12.04 -1.18
CA MET A 545 -10.98 11.61 -2.52
C MET A 545 -10.09 12.30 -3.56
N THR A 546 -9.73 11.58 -4.62
CA THR A 546 -8.94 12.12 -5.73
C THR A 546 -9.60 11.71 -7.04
N GLY A 547 -9.79 12.65 -7.97
CA GLY A 547 -10.38 12.40 -9.28
C GLY A 547 -11.33 13.50 -9.74
N SER A 548 -11.80 13.38 -10.98
CA SER A 548 -12.70 14.31 -11.68
C SER A 548 -14.10 13.70 -11.81
N ASN A 549 -15.11 14.51 -12.12
CA ASN A 549 -16.50 14.10 -12.30
C ASN A 549 -16.95 14.04 -13.77
N SER A 550 -16.02 14.01 -14.72
CA SER A 550 -16.33 13.89 -16.15
C SER A 550 -16.68 12.45 -16.51
N TYR A 551 -17.53 12.26 -17.52
CA TYR A 551 -17.87 10.93 -18.05
C TYR A 551 -16.63 10.06 -18.32
N GLY A 552 -16.62 8.84 -17.78
CA GLY A 552 -15.54 7.88 -17.90
C GLY A 552 -14.43 8.03 -16.86
N ASP A 553 -14.37 9.14 -16.11
CA ASP A 553 -13.36 9.32 -15.07
C ASP A 553 -13.64 8.45 -13.84
N VAL A 554 -12.55 8.11 -13.15
CA VAL A 554 -12.56 7.31 -11.93
C VAL A 554 -12.15 8.18 -10.75
N VAL A 555 -12.99 8.20 -9.71
CA VAL A 555 -12.67 8.81 -8.42
C VAL A 555 -12.24 7.73 -7.45
N THR A 556 -11.10 7.95 -6.79
CA THR A 556 -10.52 7.04 -5.79
C THR A 556 -10.71 7.60 -4.39
N PHE A 557 -11.06 6.73 -3.45
CA PHE A 557 -11.28 7.05 -2.05
C PHE A 557 -10.23 6.36 -1.17
N ILE A 558 -9.64 7.13 -0.26
CA ILE A 558 -8.67 6.65 0.73
C ILE A 558 -9.15 7.11 2.11
N CYS A 559 -8.92 6.28 3.13
CA CYS A 559 -9.21 6.64 4.51
C CYS A 559 -7.96 7.16 5.22
N ASN A 560 -8.17 8.05 6.19
CA ASN A 560 -7.13 8.50 7.10
C ASN A 560 -6.60 7.31 7.93
N PRO A 561 -5.36 7.39 8.45
CA PRO A 561 -4.82 6.37 9.35
C PRO A 561 -5.79 6.04 10.49
N GLY A 562 -5.92 4.75 10.83
CA GLY A 562 -6.90 4.27 11.84
C GLY A 562 -8.25 3.84 11.26
N TYR A 563 -8.53 4.15 9.99
CA TYR A 563 -9.79 3.84 9.33
C TYR A 563 -9.60 2.94 8.11
N LYS A 564 -10.51 1.97 7.94
CA LYS A 564 -10.58 1.09 6.79
C LYS A 564 -11.77 1.45 5.91
N LEU A 565 -11.53 1.48 4.60
CA LEU A 565 -12.58 1.77 3.63
C LEU A 565 -13.58 0.61 3.57
N VAL A 566 -14.85 0.92 3.75
CA VAL A 566 -15.99 0.01 3.62
C VAL A 566 -16.82 0.45 2.42
N GLY A 567 -16.82 -0.39 1.39
CA GLY A 567 -17.33 -0.08 0.06
C GLY A 567 -16.24 -0.17 -0.99
N THR A 568 -16.53 0.29 -2.21
CA THR A 568 -15.57 0.26 -3.32
C THR A 568 -14.59 1.44 -3.22
N SER A 569 -13.28 1.17 -3.35
CA SER A 569 -12.23 2.21 -3.33
C SER A 569 -12.21 3.10 -4.56
N THR A 570 -12.99 2.76 -5.58
CA THR A 570 -13.12 3.52 -6.81
C THR A 570 -14.57 3.60 -7.25
N ARG A 571 -14.94 4.71 -7.91
CA ARG A 571 -16.23 4.88 -8.59
C ARG A 571 -16.00 5.49 -9.97
N THR A 572 -16.75 5.06 -10.97
CA THR A 572 -16.65 5.56 -12.34
C THR A 572 -17.88 6.40 -12.68
N CYS A 573 -17.68 7.54 -13.33
CA CYS A 573 -18.78 8.36 -13.83
C CYS A 573 -19.38 7.74 -15.11
N GLN A 574 -20.67 7.38 -15.06
CA GLN A 574 -21.36 6.64 -16.12
C GLN A 574 -22.03 7.58 -17.13
N SER A 575 -22.46 7.02 -18.27
CA SER A 575 -23.03 7.78 -19.39
C SER A 575 -24.39 8.42 -19.09
N ASP A 576 -25.05 7.97 -18.03
CA ASP A 576 -26.30 8.51 -17.51
C ASP A 576 -26.10 9.63 -16.47
N GLY A 577 -24.84 10.03 -16.21
CA GLY A 577 -24.51 11.05 -15.21
C GLY A 577 -24.55 10.53 -13.76
N THR A 578 -24.66 9.22 -13.55
CA THR A 578 -24.63 8.59 -12.23
C THR A 578 -23.28 7.92 -11.93
N TRP A 579 -23.03 7.66 -10.66
CA TRP A 579 -21.81 6.98 -10.20
C TRP A 579 -22.05 5.48 -10.08
N SER A 580 -21.07 4.67 -10.53
CA SER A 580 -21.16 3.20 -10.63
C SER A 580 -21.44 2.41 -9.33
N ALA A 581 -21.39 3.05 -8.17
CA ALA A 581 -21.65 2.44 -6.85
C ALA A 581 -22.11 3.51 -5.87
N LYS A 582 -22.46 3.18 -4.61
CA LYS A 582 -22.73 4.17 -3.54
C LYS A 582 -21.43 4.74 -2.95
N LEU A 583 -21.50 5.89 -2.25
CA LEU A 583 -20.33 6.51 -1.62
C LEU A 583 -19.76 5.58 -0.53
N PRO A 584 -18.45 5.23 -0.57
CA PRO A 584 -17.84 4.40 0.46
C PRO A 584 -17.67 5.17 1.78
N THR A 585 -17.53 4.44 2.88
CA THR A 585 -17.36 5.02 4.23
C THR A 585 -16.04 4.56 4.84
N CYS A 586 -15.40 5.42 5.61
CA CYS A 586 -14.21 5.07 6.39
C CYS A 586 -14.66 4.63 7.79
N LYS A 587 -14.46 3.36 8.12
CA LYS A 587 -14.80 2.81 9.44
C LYS A 587 -13.54 2.58 10.26
N ALA A 588 -13.52 3.05 11.50
CA ALA A 588 -12.38 2.82 12.39
C ALA A 588 -12.16 1.31 12.60
N THR A 589 -10.90 0.88 12.58
CA THR A 589 -10.49 -0.48 12.94
C THR A 589 -9.83 -0.45 14.30
N CYS A 590 -10.49 -1.03 15.30
CA CYS A 590 -10.02 -0.97 16.68
C CYS A 590 -8.85 -1.92 16.94
N ARG A 591 -7.93 -1.49 17.81
CA ARG A 591 -6.85 -2.34 18.34
C ARG A 591 -7.41 -3.52 19.12
N ALA A 592 -6.64 -4.60 19.23
CA ALA A 592 -7.05 -5.79 19.98
C ALA A 592 -7.44 -5.41 21.42
N GLY A 593 -8.64 -5.82 21.85
CA GLY A 593 -9.20 -5.45 23.16
C GLY A 593 -10.13 -4.23 23.15
N TYR A 594 -10.26 -3.51 22.03
CA TYR A 594 -11.20 -2.39 21.85
C TYR A 594 -12.39 -2.79 20.96
N GLN A 595 -13.58 -2.32 21.30
CA GLN A 595 -14.83 -2.53 20.58
C GLN A 595 -15.24 -1.23 19.88
N LEU A 596 -15.64 -1.32 18.61
CA LEU A 596 -16.13 -0.15 17.88
C LEU A 596 -17.54 0.19 18.34
N ILE A 597 -17.72 1.33 19.01
CA ILE A 597 -18.98 1.81 19.57
C ILE A 597 -19.16 3.27 19.13
N ALA A 598 -20.26 3.58 18.43
CA ALA A 598 -20.55 4.91 17.89
C ALA A 598 -19.31 5.55 17.18
N GLN A 599 -18.72 4.79 16.25
CA GLN A 599 -17.51 5.16 15.50
C GLN A 599 -16.24 5.41 16.34
N THR A 600 -16.28 5.14 17.64
CA THR A 600 -15.16 5.31 18.58
C THR A 600 -14.71 3.95 19.09
N CYS A 601 -13.40 3.74 19.20
CA CYS A 601 -12.87 2.49 19.71
C CYS A 601 -12.83 2.53 21.23
N ILE A 602 -13.64 1.69 21.89
CA ILE A 602 -13.90 1.73 23.33
C ILE A 602 -13.44 0.43 24.01
N ARG A 603 -12.81 0.56 25.17
CA ARG A 603 -12.46 -0.56 26.05
C ARG A 603 -12.86 -0.23 27.48
N VAL A 604 -13.73 -1.07 28.06
CA VAL A 604 -14.11 -0.95 29.48
C VAL A 604 -13.09 -1.71 30.33
N VAL A 605 -12.60 -1.06 31.39
CA VAL A 605 -11.64 -1.64 32.34
C VAL A 605 -12.32 -1.83 33.68
N LEU A 606 -12.23 -3.04 34.22
CA LEU A 606 -12.95 -3.45 35.43
C LEU A 606 -12.17 -3.21 36.72
N ASP A 607 -10.86 -2.98 36.62
CA ASP A 607 -10.02 -2.58 37.74
C ASP A 607 -10.46 -1.20 38.23
N LYS A 608 -10.61 -1.06 39.54
CA LYS A 608 -10.99 0.22 40.16
C LYS A 608 -9.75 1.05 40.44
N LYS A 609 -9.76 2.31 40.03
CA LYS A 609 -8.66 3.27 40.17
C LYS A 609 -9.20 4.67 40.46
N ASN A 610 -8.42 5.51 41.12
CA ASN A 610 -8.66 6.95 41.15
C ASN A 610 -8.55 7.51 39.72
N TYR A 611 -9.03 8.73 39.52
CA TYR A 611 -9.12 9.31 38.19
C TYR A 611 -7.75 9.43 37.50
N GLU A 612 -6.73 9.92 38.22
CA GLU A 612 -5.38 10.09 37.70
C GLU A 612 -4.74 8.76 37.27
N ASP A 613 -4.89 7.72 38.07
CA ASP A 613 -4.40 6.37 37.77
C ASP A 613 -5.18 5.73 36.61
N ALA A 614 -6.49 5.96 36.52
CA ALA A 614 -7.32 5.50 35.41
C ALA A 614 -6.90 6.19 34.10
N GLN A 615 -6.65 7.50 34.15
CA GLN A 615 -6.11 8.29 33.05
C GLN A 615 -4.76 7.75 32.59
N MET A 616 -3.82 7.55 33.52
CA MET A 616 -2.49 6.99 33.22
C MET A 616 -2.58 5.57 32.65
N ALA A 617 -3.49 4.74 33.17
CA ALA A 617 -3.70 3.38 32.68
C ALA A 617 -4.19 3.34 31.23
N CYS A 618 -5.11 4.24 30.84
CA CYS A 618 -5.49 4.37 29.43
C CYS A 618 -4.32 4.89 28.57
N ARG A 619 -3.56 5.87 29.06
CA ARG A 619 -2.42 6.47 28.34
C ARG A 619 -1.26 5.51 28.11
N ARG A 620 -0.99 4.59 29.05
CA ARG A 620 0.01 3.53 28.89
C ARG A 620 -0.31 2.58 27.72
N GLY A 621 -1.59 2.42 27.41
CA GLY A 621 -2.07 1.70 26.22
C GLY A 621 -2.09 2.54 24.93
N GLY A 622 -1.66 3.80 24.98
CA GLY A 622 -1.78 4.76 23.88
C GLY A 622 -3.21 5.23 23.63
N SER A 623 -4.06 5.27 24.66
CA SER A 623 -5.47 5.69 24.62
C SER A 623 -5.73 6.79 25.66
N THR A 624 -6.93 7.35 25.69
CA THR A 624 -7.35 8.30 26.74
C THR A 624 -8.55 7.73 27.50
N LEU A 625 -8.96 8.36 28.61
CA LEU A 625 -10.31 8.14 29.11
C LEU A 625 -11.34 8.56 28.06
N ALA A 626 -12.49 7.88 28.03
CA ALA A 626 -13.52 8.12 27.04
C ALA A 626 -14.12 9.52 27.17
N MET A 627 -14.28 10.20 26.05
CA MET A 627 -14.81 11.57 25.95
C MET A 627 -16.12 11.54 25.18
N PRO A 628 -17.27 11.25 25.82
CA PRO A 628 -18.59 11.19 25.18
C PRO A 628 -19.12 12.57 24.73
N LYS A 629 -18.47 13.17 23.72
CA LYS A 629 -18.78 14.53 23.24
C LYS A 629 -20.06 14.65 22.39
N THR A 630 -20.66 13.52 22.05
CA THR A 630 -21.85 13.44 21.18
C THR A 630 -22.91 12.57 21.85
N GLU A 631 -24.19 12.88 21.60
CA GLU A 631 -25.32 12.08 22.07
C GLU A 631 -25.21 10.61 21.65
N GLU A 632 -24.81 10.34 20.41
CA GLU A 632 -24.69 8.97 19.88
C GLU A 632 -23.70 8.12 20.69
N LEU A 633 -22.49 8.67 20.96
CA LEU A 633 -21.47 8.00 21.76
C LEU A 633 -21.88 7.86 23.23
N ASP A 634 -22.42 8.93 23.83
CA ASP A 634 -22.86 8.92 25.22
C ASP A 634 -23.95 7.87 25.49
N VAL A 635 -25.01 7.84 24.67
CA VAL A 635 -26.09 6.84 24.77
C VAL A 635 -25.54 5.43 24.59
N ALA A 636 -24.63 5.23 23.64
CA ALA A 636 -24.04 3.93 23.39
C ALA A 636 -23.18 3.42 24.57
N LEU A 637 -22.42 4.31 25.23
CA LEU A 637 -21.65 3.97 26.43
C LEU A 637 -22.57 3.65 27.62
N ARG A 638 -23.63 4.44 27.85
CA ARG A 638 -24.61 4.18 28.91
C ARG A 638 -25.28 2.81 28.75
N ASN A 639 -25.72 2.48 27.54
CA ASN A 639 -26.31 1.18 27.25
C ASN A 639 -25.30 0.04 27.42
N LEU A 640 -24.05 0.23 26.98
CA LEU A 640 -22.97 -0.75 27.20
C LEU A 640 -22.74 -1.03 28.69
N ILE A 641 -22.73 0.03 29.52
CA ILE A 641 -22.56 -0.08 30.96
C ILE A 641 -23.71 -0.89 31.58
N VAL A 642 -24.95 -0.52 31.26
CA VAL A 642 -26.15 -1.18 31.80
C VAL A 642 -26.23 -2.64 31.36
N ASP A 643 -26.05 -2.91 30.07
CA ASP A 643 -26.23 -4.25 29.48
C ASP A 643 -25.18 -5.25 29.98
N LYS A 644 -23.93 -4.80 30.17
CA LYS A 644 -22.83 -5.70 30.57
C LYS A 644 -22.61 -5.76 32.07
N PHE A 645 -22.92 -4.70 32.82
CA PHE A 645 -22.46 -4.56 34.20
C PHE A 645 -23.56 -4.17 35.20
N GLY A 646 -24.78 -3.86 34.73
CA GLY A 646 -25.92 -3.54 35.57
C GLY A 646 -26.00 -2.08 36.01
N LYS A 647 -27.18 -1.68 36.50
CA LYS A 647 -27.61 -0.29 36.73
C LYS A 647 -26.91 0.46 37.88
N ASN A 648 -26.16 -0.23 38.75
CA ASN A 648 -25.46 0.39 39.89
C ASN A 648 -23.94 0.44 39.69
N SER A 649 -23.48 0.69 38.45
CA SER A 649 -22.06 0.66 38.13
C SER A 649 -21.52 2.04 37.80
N GLU A 650 -20.46 2.41 38.50
CA GLU A 650 -19.75 3.68 38.36
C GLU A 650 -18.54 3.55 37.43
N TYR A 651 -18.42 4.48 36.49
CA TYR A 651 -17.31 4.49 35.53
C TYR A 651 -16.75 5.89 35.28
N TRP A 652 -15.43 6.04 35.34
CA TRP A 652 -14.75 7.26 34.92
C TRP A 652 -14.90 7.53 33.42
N ILE A 653 -15.19 8.79 33.11
CA ILE A 653 -15.04 9.38 31.78
C ILE A 653 -14.01 10.51 31.83
N GLY A 654 -13.45 10.85 30.68
CA GLY A 654 -12.33 11.77 30.53
C GLY A 654 -12.70 13.24 30.61
N LEU A 655 -13.42 13.66 31.67
CA LEU A 655 -13.81 15.03 31.93
C LEU A 655 -13.50 15.39 33.39
N LYS A 656 -12.86 16.54 33.61
CA LYS A 656 -12.49 17.05 34.94
C LYS A 656 -12.61 18.57 35.03
N ASP A 657 -12.83 19.09 36.22
CA ASP A 657 -12.83 20.51 36.53
C ASP A 657 -11.44 20.94 37.03
N CYS A 658 -10.79 21.83 36.28
CA CYS A 658 -9.53 22.47 36.65
C CYS A 658 -9.67 24.00 36.74
N GLY A 659 -10.84 24.47 37.20
CA GLY A 659 -11.31 25.87 37.10
C GLY A 659 -12.27 26.08 35.92
N TYR A 660 -12.43 25.07 35.09
CA TYR A 660 -13.42 24.88 34.03
C TYR A 660 -13.42 23.39 33.63
N TRP A 661 -14.54 22.90 33.09
CA TRP A 661 -14.67 21.53 32.60
C TRP A 661 -13.81 21.29 31.34
N GLN A 662 -12.82 20.40 31.45
CA GLN A 662 -11.86 20.09 30.39
C GLN A 662 -11.81 18.58 30.09
N TRP A 663 -11.81 18.25 28.80
CA TRP A 663 -11.66 16.90 28.28
C TRP A 663 -10.19 16.42 28.27
N GLU A 664 -9.97 15.11 28.14
CA GLU A 664 -8.61 14.51 28.03
C GLU A 664 -7.74 15.06 26.90
N ASP A 665 -8.35 15.52 25.79
CA ASP A 665 -7.62 16.14 24.67
C ASP A 665 -7.35 17.64 24.86
N GLY A 666 -7.65 18.17 26.05
CA GLY A 666 -7.43 19.57 26.40
C GLY A 666 -8.54 20.53 25.93
N SER A 667 -9.53 20.05 25.16
CA SER A 667 -10.65 20.90 24.77
C SER A 667 -11.60 21.16 25.94
N MET A 668 -12.23 22.34 25.95
CA MET A 668 -13.18 22.73 26.99
C MET A 668 -14.58 22.20 26.68
N LEU A 669 -15.36 21.90 27.72
CA LEU A 669 -16.80 21.65 27.59
C LEU A 669 -17.50 22.97 27.24
N GLN A 670 -17.96 23.09 26.00
CA GLN A 670 -18.66 24.29 25.52
C GLN A 670 -20.19 24.19 25.76
N ASP A 671 -20.86 25.33 25.90
CA ASP A 671 -22.31 25.37 26.19
C ASP A 671 -23.21 24.86 25.06
N ASN A 672 -22.72 24.89 23.82
CA ASN A 672 -23.39 24.40 22.62
C ASN A 672 -23.14 22.91 22.34
N HIS A 673 -22.32 22.23 23.13
CA HIS A 673 -22.07 20.78 23.00
C HIS A 673 -23.11 19.97 23.77
N TYR A 674 -23.33 18.73 23.33
CA TYR A 674 -24.17 17.78 24.07
C TYR A 674 -23.63 17.58 25.48
N LYS A 675 -24.51 17.65 26.48
CA LYS A 675 -24.19 17.44 27.89
C LYS A 675 -25.04 16.30 28.44
N GLY A 676 -24.40 15.28 29.02
CA GLY A 676 -25.07 14.10 29.57
C GLY A 676 -25.36 14.16 31.07
N TRP A 677 -25.36 15.35 31.68
CA TRP A 677 -25.51 15.56 33.12
C TRP A 677 -26.82 15.01 33.69
N ASN A 678 -26.74 14.42 34.88
CA ASN A 678 -27.91 14.14 35.71
C ASN A 678 -28.68 15.43 36.04
N PRO A 679 -30.01 15.36 36.23
CA PRO A 679 -30.78 16.52 36.70
C PRO A 679 -30.23 17.04 38.03
N GLY A 680 -29.78 18.30 38.04
CA GLY A 680 -29.16 18.92 39.22
C GLY A 680 -27.63 18.92 39.19
N GLU A 681 -27.02 18.22 38.23
CA GLU A 681 -25.57 18.18 38.03
C GLU A 681 -25.12 19.14 36.89
N PRO A 682 -23.89 19.66 36.94
CA PRO A 682 -22.91 19.49 38.02
C PRO A 682 -23.31 20.26 39.28
N SER A 683 -23.34 19.58 40.43
CA SER A 683 -23.88 20.14 41.68
C SER A 683 -22.82 20.90 42.47
N GLY A 684 -21.53 20.67 42.22
CA GLY A 684 -20.43 21.43 42.83
C GLY A 684 -20.39 21.35 44.36
N ILE A 685 -21.08 20.39 44.96
CA ILE A 685 -21.24 20.23 46.42
C ILE A 685 -19.88 19.96 47.10
N HIS A 686 -18.86 19.59 46.31
CA HIS A 686 -17.49 19.31 46.75
C HIS A 686 -16.51 20.49 46.60
N ALA A 687 -16.98 21.67 46.14
CA ALA A 687 -16.15 22.86 45.86
C ALA A 687 -15.27 23.37 47.02
N TRP A 688 -15.56 22.99 48.27
CA TRP A 688 -14.81 23.40 49.47
C TRP A 688 -13.49 22.65 49.69
N LEU A 689 -13.24 21.54 48.98
CA LEU A 689 -12.08 20.68 49.24
C LEU A 689 -10.88 20.87 48.28
N ARG A 690 -10.96 21.74 47.26
CA ARG A 690 -9.90 21.93 46.22
C ARG A 690 -9.34 20.60 45.63
N SER A 691 -10.09 19.51 45.78
CA SER A 691 -9.90 18.27 45.05
C SER A 691 -10.59 18.50 43.72
N LEU A 692 -9.82 18.53 42.63
CA LEU A 692 -10.32 18.71 41.27
C LEU A 692 -11.58 17.83 41.07
N ASP A 693 -12.65 18.35 40.46
CA ASP A 693 -13.93 17.63 40.38
C ASP A 693 -13.93 16.75 39.13
N CYS A 694 -14.06 15.43 39.27
CA CYS A 694 -13.98 14.47 38.17
C CYS A 694 -15.35 13.92 37.80
N VAL A 695 -15.56 13.55 36.54
CA VAL A 695 -16.88 13.09 36.08
C VAL A 695 -16.95 11.59 35.94
N GLN A 696 -17.99 11.01 36.53
CA GLN A 696 -18.35 9.60 36.39
C GLN A 696 -19.69 9.43 35.65
N TYR A 697 -19.91 8.23 35.11
CA TYR A 697 -21.26 7.73 34.91
C TYR A 697 -21.77 7.19 36.23
N TRP A 698 -22.88 7.75 36.73
CA TRP A 698 -23.57 7.27 37.90
C TRP A 698 -25.08 7.20 37.66
N SER A 699 -25.67 6.11 38.13
CA SER A 699 -27.10 6.04 38.37
C SER A 699 -27.30 5.39 39.72
N GLY A 700 -27.97 6.11 40.62
CA GLY A 700 -28.52 5.50 41.83
C GLY A 700 -29.41 4.27 41.52
N PRO A 701 -30.02 3.66 42.55
CA PRO A 701 -30.59 2.30 42.49
C PRO A 701 -31.63 2.00 41.40
N THR A 702 -32.23 3.03 40.79
CA THR A 702 -33.32 2.91 39.82
C THR A 702 -33.08 3.64 38.49
N GLY A 703 -31.92 4.30 38.31
CA GLY A 703 -31.66 5.21 37.19
C GLY A 703 -30.94 4.60 35.98
N THR A 704 -30.96 5.33 34.86
CA THR A 704 -30.02 5.16 33.74
C THR A 704 -28.74 5.92 34.06
N PRO A 705 -27.53 5.34 33.91
CA PRO A 705 -26.29 6.03 34.26
C PRO A 705 -26.18 7.35 33.49
N MET A 706 -25.91 8.46 34.15
CA MET A 706 -25.71 9.78 33.52
C MET A 706 -24.48 10.44 34.14
N TRP A 707 -24.05 11.59 33.60
CA TRP A 707 -22.85 12.25 34.11
C TRP A 707 -23.13 12.88 35.47
N ASP A 708 -22.18 12.68 36.37
CA ASP A 708 -22.23 13.08 37.77
C ASP A 708 -20.82 13.52 38.18
N ASP A 709 -20.69 14.70 38.79
CA ASP A 709 -19.42 15.17 39.32
C ASP A 709 -19.16 14.56 40.69
N THR A 710 -17.94 14.05 40.88
CA THR A 710 -17.53 13.38 42.11
C THR A 710 -16.03 13.59 42.37
N GLY A 711 -15.57 13.23 43.57
CA GLY A 711 -14.16 13.39 43.93
C GLY A 711 -13.23 12.49 43.12
N CYS A 712 -12.18 13.05 42.50
CA CYS A 712 -11.20 12.29 41.69
C CYS A 712 -10.52 11.15 42.46
N GLY A 713 -10.43 11.23 43.79
CA GLY A 713 -9.84 10.19 44.63
C GLY A 713 -10.66 8.90 44.73
N ASN A 714 -11.90 8.87 44.22
CA ASN A 714 -12.75 7.68 44.26
C ASN A 714 -12.19 6.56 43.38
N ASN A 715 -12.19 5.33 43.89
CA ASN A 715 -11.74 4.17 43.11
C ASN A 715 -12.89 3.60 42.27
N LEU A 716 -12.97 4.02 41.01
CA LEU A 716 -14.01 3.59 40.08
C LEU A 716 -13.43 2.77 38.92
N ARG A 717 -14.31 2.01 38.27
CA ARG A 717 -13.97 1.41 36.97
C ARG A 717 -13.83 2.52 35.94
N TYR A 718 -13.27 2.25 34.77
CA TYR A 718 -13.01 3.32 33.80
C TYR A 718 -13.11 2.85 32.36
N ILE A 719 -13.40 3.79 31.48
CA ILE A 719 -13.61 3.54 30.06
C ILE A 719 -12.48 4.22 29.30
N CYS A 720 -11.70 3.44 28.55
CA CYS A 720 -10.68 3.98 27.66
C CYS A 720 -11.25 4.13 26.25
N GLN A 721 -10.91 5.22 25.56
CA GLN A 721 -11.12 5.39 24.13
C GLN A 721 -9.79 5.48 23.38
N ASP A 722 -9.77 4.87 22.21
CA ASP A 722 -8.66 4.88 21.27
C ASP A 722 -8.97 5.84 20.11
N SER A 723 -7.98 6.66 19.75
CA SER A 723 -8.10 7.80 18.83
C SER A 723 -7.99 7.40 17.37
#